data_AF-A0A7X7YSD3-F1
#
_entry.id   AF-A0A7X7YSD3-F1
#
_cell.length_a   1.000
_cell.length_b   1.000
_cell.length_c   1.000
_cell.angle_alpha   90.00
_cell.angle_beta   90.00
_cell.angle_gamma   90.00
#
_symmetry.space_group_name_H-M   'P 1'
#
loop_
_entity.id
_entity.type
_entity.pdbx_description
1 polymer ?
#
loop_
_entity_poly.entity_id
_entity_poly.type
_entity_poly.pdbx_seq_one_letter_code
_entity_poly.pdbx_strand_id
1 'polypeptide(L)'
;MHKNRLRFLVILILLLSLSSTMFATKALLLYKGSEQGYGYNVQLKYIAPELKKLLIDYDVIDVETDSFKNTSLNDYELVVSCYYTSQMNQAKQYLKSLFDYICQGGKLLIINNIGASIDSSGTNNPGLQELNSVYNLLGVSYTYSWKKSKPIQVSINSEFQADKTLSFEKERDVESYLFIGSNIEPLIQVVAGDNKTYNTAFLSPIGGMIGYNYLLDDNGKVTVNLSRVFGELIYGDWKNYKLLVVGKDNYELRKALDYTLLDYDWTPSLPSVLFGYEAVIYLSDTTEVNDANLNNYMLDGGIVVILSMGNVSRVIKGINVTNNIFPVPNEFKISWNKNVRFQEQKASSEILLTTSDNDVLSWKIKIGSGQFIYYPIDLLAKNLRGLFIQTVFSQLPISIQPIINSYSVYLDDFPLPAYNRKIDVLTREFGDVTDNNFYYNIWWPMIKELGKKFGIKYTTAFVANYNASVAWPFSFQEYINTPEQKKTLQELFDGDYEIGVHGYNHIPLTKSNWKEDELDNVLRTFKIFLRNVLDEQYIPYTYVAPNNIIDEFGAKELLKVFPDITSIGTTYKATDTISEFSVIGDKTVVIPRTTSGYYPVQTNISDSVLSIMTLGTFQYFVHPDDVFSTDRNPENKTWKEMYESIQSFISTIQMYYPFLNNHFSSESAEIIYEFLTKKPHISLTDKEMIVSLPLECDFPRYYYLRANKPFTISGGRIVFVSNDLYVIAQLDDVMKIVF
;
A
#
# COMPACT_ATOMS: atom_id res chain seq x y z
N MET A 1 17.38 -41.50 -0.32
CA MET A 1 16.69 -40.75 -1.40
C MET A 1 15.17 -40.65 -1.27
N HIS A 2 14.48 -41.48 -0.47
CA HIS A 2 13.01 -41.36 -0.31
C HIS A 2 12.52 -40.35 0.74
N LYS A 3 13.30 -40.06 1.80
CA LYS A 3 12.95 -39.09 2.85
C LYS A 3 13.05 -37.61 2.43
N ASN A 4 13.90 -37.28 1.46
CA ASN A 4 14.04 -35.89 0.98
C ASN A 4 12.97 -35.50 -0.04
N ARG A 5 12.39 -36.47 -0.77
CA ARG A 5 11.27 -36.20 -1.68
C ARG A 5 9.96 -35.91 -0.93
N LEU A 6 9.77 -36.48 0.26
CA LEU A 6 8.58 -36.21 1.07
C LEU A 6 8.62 -34.82 1.71
N ARG A 7 9.81 -34.34 2.13
CA ARG A 7 9.99 -32.96 2.60
C ARG A 7 9.84 -31.92 1.49
N PHE A 8 10.31 -32.22 0.28
CA PHE A 8 10.15 -31.33 -0.87
C PHE A 8 8.70 -31.23 -1.34
N LEU A 9 7.92 -32.32 -1.24
CA LEU A 9 6.48 -32.30 -1.58
C LEU A 9 5.66 -31.54 -0.53
N VAL A 10 6.00 -31.66 0.76
CA VAL A 10 5.34 -30.91 1.84
C VAL A 10 5.68 -29.42 1.78
N ILE A 11 6.92 -29.06 1.41
CA ILE A 11 7.34 -27.66 1.23
C ILE A 11 6.74 -27.06 -0.05
N LEU A 12 6.56 -27.84 -1.12
CA LEU A 12 5.90 -27.37 -2.35
C LEU A 12 4.38 -27.20 -2.16
N ILE A 13 3.74 -28.01 -1.31
CA ILE A 13 2.33 -27.82 -0.92
C ILE A 13 2.19 -26.60 0.01
N LEU A 14 3.20 -26.31 0.85
CA LEU A 14 3.25 -25.09 1.68
C LEU A 14 3.62 -23.82 0.87
N LEU A 15 4.36 -23.93 -0.23
CA LEU A 15 4.70 -22.80 -1.12
C LEU A 15 3.62 -22.53 -2.17
N LEU A 16 2.82 -23.53 -2.56
CA LEU A 16 1.62 -23.33 -3.37
C LEU A 16 0.39 -22.89 -2.55
N SER A 17 0.48 -22.90 -1.22
CA SER A 17 -0.48 -22.24 -0.31
C SER A 17 -0.06 -20.82 0.09
N LEU A 18 0.98 -20.27 -0.56
CA LEU A 18 1.38 -18.86 -0.47
C LEU A 18 1.05 -18.09 -1.76
N SER A 19 0.03 -18.56 -2.51
CA SER A 19 -0.89 -17.58 -3.05
C SER A 19 -1.52 -16.90 -1.83
N SER A 20 -1.67 -15.59 -1.88
CA SER A 20 -2.58 -14.89 -0.98
C SER A 20 -3.97 -15.51 -1.17
N THR A 21 -4.28 -16.60 -0.46
CA THR A 21 -5.63 -16.75 0.05
C THR A 21 -5.75 -15.55 0.98
N MET A 22 -6.20 -14.43 0.41
CA MET A 22 -7.14 -13.60 1.14
C MET A 22 -8.04 -14.63 1.84
N PHE A 23 -8.01 -14.69 3.17
CA PHE A 23 -9.07 -15.41 3.85
C PHE A 23 -10.33 -14.71 3.35
N ALA A 24 -10.97 -15.30 2.34
CA ALA A 24 -12.21 -14.80 1.84
C ALA A 24 -13.13 -14.93 3.04
N THR A 25 -13.49 -13.80 3.62
CA THR A 25 -14.38 -13.78 4.78
C THR A 25 -15.54 -14.72 4.47
N LYS A 26 -15.74 -15.73 5.33
CA LYS A 26 -16.68 -16.81 5.11
C LYS A 26 -17.77 -16.80 6.18
N ALA A 27 -19.02 -16.87 5.74
CA ALA A 27 -20.19 -16.94 6.61
C ALA A 27 -20.85 -18.33 6.59
N LEU A 28 -21.48 -18.72 7.70
CA LEU A 28 -22.28 -19.93 7.81
C LEU A 28 -23.75 -19.60 8.03
N LEU A 29 -24.61 -20.06 7.13
CA LEU A 29 -26.05 -19.87 7.14
C LEU A 29 -26.74 -21.13 7.69
N LEU A 30 -27.27 -21.06 8.91
CA LEU A 30 -27.89 -22.19 9.62
C LEU A 30 -29.41 -22.16 9.53
N TYR A 31 -30.01 -23.28 9.15
CA TYR A 31 -31.47 -23.49 9.13
C TYR A 31 -31.83 -24.86 9.72
N LYS A 32 -33.13 -25.13 9.90
CA LYS A 32 -33.65 -26.46 10.30
C LYS A 32 -34.40 -27.11 9.15
N GLY A 33 -34.05 -28.34 8.79
CA GLY A 33 -34.75 -29.11 7.77
C GLY A 33 -36.20 -29.43 8.13
N SER A 34 -36.48 -29.64 9.42
CA SER A 34 -37.82 -29.90 9.96
C SER A 34 -38.83 -28.77 9.71
N GLU A 35 -38.39 -27.56 9.40
CA GLU A 35 -39.22 -26.37 9.22
C GLU A 35 -39.68 -26.14 7.77
N GLN A 36 -39.67 -27.20 6.95
CA GLN A 36 -40.17 -27.19 5.56
C GLN A 36 -39.57 -26.07 4.70
N GLY A 37 -38.28 -25.75 4.94
CA GLY A 37 -37.54 -24.77 4.18
C GLY A 37 -37.74 -23.31 4.60
N TYR A 38 -38.42 -23.01 5.70
CA TYR A 38 -38.57 -21.62 6.20
C TYR A 38 -37.23 -20.89 6.29
N GLY A 39 -36.32 -21.35 7.15
CA GLY A 39 -35.03 -20.70 7.38
C GLY A 39 -34.14 -20.70 6.14
N TYR A 40 -34.15 -21.80 5.37
CA TYR A 40 -33.42 -21.93 4.12
C TYR A 40 -33.86 -20.89 3.08
N ASN A 41 -35.17 -20.76 2.87
CA ASN A 41 -35.73 -19.84 1.89
C ASN A 41 -35.50 -18.38 2.29
N VAL A 42 -35.64 -18.03 3.56
CA VAL A 42 -35.34 -16.68 4.06
C VAL A 42 -33.88 -16.34 3.81
N GLN A 43 -32.97 -17.24 4.16
CA GLN A 43 -31.54 -17.01 4.01
C GLN A 43 -31.13 -16.87 2.54
N LEU A 44 -31.58 -17.77 1.66
CA LEU A 44 -31.23 -17.66 0.24
C LEU A 44 -31.86 -16.47 -0.47
N LYS A 45 -33.05 -16.03 -0.03
CA LYS A 45 -33.75 -14.91 -0.67
C LYS A 45 -33.25 -13.55 -0.19
N TYR A 46 -32.90 -13.41 1.08
CA TYR A 46 -32.61 -12.10 1.69
C TYR A 46 -31.19 -11.95 2.25
N ILE A 47 -30.54 -13.03 2.66
CA ILE A 47 -29.23 -12.98 3.34
C ILE A 47 -28.08 -13.23 2.35
N ALA A 48 -28.12 -14.35 1.64
CA ALA A 48 -27.09 -14.76 0.69
C ALA A 48 -26.81 -13.70 -0.43
N PRO A 49 -27.82 -13.02 -1.00
CA PRO A 49 -27.55 -11.98 -1.99
C PRO A 49 -26.74 -10.81 -1.43
N GLU A 50 -26.95 -10.45 -0.16
CA GLU A 50 -26.30 -9.32 0.49
C GLU A 50 -24.84 -9.66 0.86
N LEU A 51 -24.59 -10.90 1.31
CA LEU A 51 -23.22 -11.39 1.50
C LEU A 51 -22.43 -11.37 0.18
N LYS A 52 -23.05 -11.79 -0.93
CA LYS A 52 -22.43 -11.72 -2.27
C LYS A 52 -22.10 -10.29 -2.70
N LYS A 53 -22.97 -9.30 -2.40
CA LYS A 53 -22.69 -7.89 -2.67
C LYS A 53 -21.45 -7.37 -1.94
N LEU A 54 -21.14 -7.96 -0.78
CA LEU A 54 -19.97 -7.64 0.05
C LEU A 54 -18.76 -8.53 -0.26
N LEU A 55 -18.83 -9.40 -1.27
CA LEU A 55 -17.79 -10.37 -1.63
C LEU A 55 -17.46 -11.38 -0.50
N ILE A 56 -18.44 -11.68 0.35
CA ILE A 56 -18.35 -12.66 1.44
C ILE A 56 -18.83 -14.02 0.91
N ASP A 57 -17.97 -15.04 1.01
CA ASP A 57 -18.35 -16.41 0.67
C ASP A 57 -19.23 -17.02 1.77
N TYR A 58 -20.05 -18.02 1.46
CA TYR A 58 -20.91 -18.62 2.47
C TYR A 58 -21.25 -20.08 2.22
N ASP A 59 -21.42 -20.83 3.31
CA ASP A 59 -22.01 -22.16 3.31
C ASP A 59 -23.43 -22.13 3.91
N VAL A 60 -24.29 -23.06 3.50
CA VAL A 60 -25.65 -23.21 4.03
C VAL A 60 -25.82 -24.62 4.57
N ILE A 61 -26.13 -24.76 5.87
CA ILE A 61 -26.16 -26.06 6.55
C ILE A 61 -27.45 -26.22 7.36
N ASP A 62 -28.03 -27.41 7.25
CA ASP A 62 -29.10 -27.87 8.14
C ASP A 62 -28.51 -28.30 9.49
N VAL A 63 -28.85 -27.54 10.54
CA VAL A 63 -28.37 -27.73 11.91
C VAL A 63 -28.76 -29.10 12.50
N GLU A 64 -29.79 -29.75 11.94
CA GLU A 64 -30.30 -31.04 12.43
C GLU A 64 -29.54 -32.24 11.84
N THR A 65 -28.65 -32.02 10.88
CA THR A 65 -27.92 -33.07 10.16
C THR A 65 -26.52 -33.35 10.72
N ASP A 66 -25.95 -34.50 10.37
CA ASP A 66 -24.56 -34.83 10.71
C ASP A 66 -23.54 -33.89 10.05
N SER A 67 -23.93 -33.17 8.99
CA SER A 67 -23.09 -32.13 8.40
C SER A 67 -22.73 -31.06 9.43
N PHE A 68 -23.71 -30.57 10.19
CA PHE A 68 -23.48 -29.57 11.23
C PHE A 68 -22.59 -30.09 12.36
N LYS A 69 -22.80 -31.35 12.79
CA LYS A 69 -21.99 -31.96 13.86
C LYS A 69 -20.50 -32.06 13.50
N ASN A 70 -20.19 -32.18 12.22
CA ASN A 70 -18.81 -32.24 11.71
C ASN A 70 -18.27 -30.87 11.28
N THR A 71 -19.06 -29.81 11.36
CA THR A 71 -18.67 -28.46 10.97
C THR A 71 -18.09 -27.73 12.19
N SER A 72 -16.87 -27.21 12.06
CA SER A 72 -16.28 -26.31 13.05
C SER A 72 -16.82 -24.90 12.81
N LEU A 73 -17.52 -24.32 13.79
CA LEU A 73 -18.02 -22.94 13.68
C LEU A 73 -16.87 -21.93 13.55
N ASN A 74 -15.70 -22.24 14.11
CA ASN A 74 -14.52 -21.37 14.08
C ASN A 74 -13.91 -21.21 12.67
N ASP A 75 -14.37 -22.01 11.71
CA ASP A 75 -13.95 -21.89 10.31
C ASP A 75 -14.66 -20.71 9.60
N TYR A 76 -15.57 -20.02 10.32
CA TYR A 76 -16.41 -18.94 9.80
C TYR A 76 -16.31 -17.68 10.67
N GLU A 77 -16.18 -16.52 10.03
CA GLU A 77 -16.14 -15.22 10.72
C GLU A 77 -17.54 -14.79 11.20
N LEU A 78 -18.59 -15.23 10.49
CA LEU A 78 -19.99 -14.90 10.79
C LEU A 78 -20.87 -16.15 10.72
N VAL A 79 -21.68 -16.37 11.74
CA VAL A 79 -22.80 -17.32 11.72
C VAL A 79 -24.11 -16.52 11.67
N VAL A 80 -24.98 -16.87 10.72
CA VAL A 80 -26.36 -16.38 10.67
C VAL A 80 -27.30 -17.54 10.91
N SER A 81 -28.16 -17.46 11.92
CA SER A 81 -29.15 -18.49 12.21
C SER A 81 -30.55 -17.99 11.90
N CYS A 82 -31.38 -18.78 11.22
CA CYS A 82 -32.78 -18.44 10.95
C CYS A 82 -33.70 -19.63 11.21
N TYR A 83 -34.54 -19.53 12.25
CA TYR A 83 -35.44 -20.60 12.67
C TYR A 83 -36.87 -20.10 12.88
N TYR A 84 -37.86 -20.94 12.57
CA TYR A 84 -39.27 -20.66 12.85
C TYR A 84 -39.65 -21.07 14.27
N THR A 85 -39.24 -22.26 14.68
CA THR A 85 -39.60 -22.92 15.94
C THR A 85 -38.50 -22.81 16.98
N SER A 86 -38.87 -22.87 18.25
CA SER A 86 -37.95 -22.87 19.38
C SER A 86 -37.40 -24.25 19.77
N GLN A 87 -37.79 -25.31 19.06
CA GLN A 87 -37.40 -26.70 19.32
C GLN A 87 -36.07 -27.04 18.64
N MET A 88 -35.07 -27.52 19.39
CA MET A 88 -33.75 -27.92 18.87
C MET A 88 -33.35 -29.29 19.44
N ASN A 89 -32.76 -30.14 18.59
CA ASN A 89 -32.15 -31.37 19.09
C ASN A 89 -30.87 -31.03 19.87
N GLN A 90 -30.74 -31.56 21.10
CA GLN A 90 -29.63 -31.25 22.00
C GLN A 90 -29.48 -29.73 22.21
N ALA A 91 -30.58 -29.06 22.54
CA ALA A 91 -30.68 -27.60 22.57
C ALA A 91 -29.58 -26.92 23.43
N LYS A 92 -29.26 -27.51 24.60
CA LYS A 92 -28.19 -27.00 25.47
C LYS A 92 -26.80 -27.12 24.82
N GLN A 93 -26.55 -28.19 24.09
CA GLN A 93 -25.27 -28.40 23.39
C GLN A 93 -25.14 -27.42 22.22
N TYR A 94 -26.21 -27.18 21.47
CA TYR A 94 -26.24 -26.15 20.43
C TYR A 94 -25.93 -24.75 21.00
N LEU A 95 -26.58 -24.36 22.09
CA LEU A 95 -26.30 -23.09 22.77
C LEU A 95 -24.85 -23.00 23.25
N LYS A 96 -24.31 -24.12 23.77
CA LYS A 96 -22.89 -24.19 24.17
C LYS A 96 -21.95 -24.01 22.98
N SER A 97 -22.24 -24.60 21.82
CA SER A 97 -21.46 -24.39 20.60
C SER A 97 -21.46 -22.93 20.14
N LEU A 98 -22.61 -22.26 20.17
CA LEU A 98 -22.71 -20.83 19.86
C LEU A 98 -21.93 -19.97 20.87
N PHE A 99 -22.07 -20.27 22.16
CA PHE A 99 -21.32 -19.60 23.22
C PHE A 99 -19.81 -19.71 23.00
N ASP A 100 -19.31 -20.93 22.77
CA ASP A 100 -17.89 -21.19 22.57
C ASP A 100 -17.37 -20.49 21.31
N TYR A 101 -18.16 -20.49 20.23
CA TYR A 101 -17.85 -19.77 19.00
C TYR A 101 -17.67 -18.26 19.23
N ILE A 102 -18.62 -17.62 19.92
CA ILE A 102 -18.54 -16.18 20.21
C ILE A 102 -17.36 -15.87 21.14
N CYS A 103 -17.12 -16.69 22.16
CA CYS A 103 -15.96 -16.53 23.04
C CYS A 103 -14.61 -16.64 22.32
N GLN A 104 -14.58 -17.24 21.13
CA GLN A 104 -13.39 -17.36 20.28
C GLN A 104 -13.28 -16.26 19.22
N GLY A 105 -14.14 -15.22 19.30
CA GLY A 105 -14.15 -14.08 18.37
C GLY A 105 -15.12 -14.22 17.20
N GLY A 106 -15.90 -15.30 17.16
CA GLY A 106 -16.96 -15.50 16.17
C GLY A 106 -18.11 -14.50 16.32
N LYS A 107 -18.75 -14.15 15.20
CA LYS A 107 -19.86 -13.18 15.17
C LYS A 107 -21.18 -13.88 14.88
N LEU A 108 -22.25 -13.54 15.60
CA LEU A 108 -23.54 -14.22 15.47
C LEU A 108 -24.69 -13.25 15.16
N LEU A 109 -25.37 -13.45 14.03
CA LEU A 109 -26.64 -12.77 13.72
C LEU A 109 -27.82 -13.74 13.82
N ILE A 110 -28.74 -13.46 14.74
CA ILE A 110 -29.96 -14.26 14.92
C ILE A 110 -31.11 -13.64 14.13
N ILE A 111 -31.68 -14.38 13.20
CA ILE A 111 -32.91 -14.02 12.51
C ILE A 111 -34.07 -14.80 13.15
N ASN A 112 -35.12 -14.07 13.51
CA ASN A 112 -36.32 -14.54 14.21
C ASN A 112 -36.11 -14.90 15.68
N ASN A 113 -35.48 -16.04 15.96
CA ASN A 113 -35.24 -16.53 17.32
C ASN A 113 -34.06 -17.50 17.33
N ILE A 114 -33.46 -17.73 18.50
CA ILE A 114 -32.28 -18.61 18.66
C ILE A 114 -32.60 -20.11 18.43
N GLY A 115 -33.88 -20.47 18.35
CA GLY A 115 -34.33 -21.80 17.95
C GLY A 115 -34.16 -22.90 18.99
N ALA A 116 -33.64 -22.59 20.19
CA ALA A 116 -33.20 -23.58 21.17
C ALA A 116 -33.72 -23.32 22.59
N SER A 117 -34.99 -22.92 22.75
CA SER A 117 -35.62 -22.81 24.08
C SER A 117 -36.34 -24.08 24.51
N ILE A 118 -36.57 -25.02 23.58
CA ILE A 118 -37.18 -26.33 23.82
C ILE A 118 -36.25 -27.40 23.27
N ASP A 119 -35.95 -28.44 24.05
CA ASP A 119 -35.18 -29.58 23.56
C ASP A 119 -36.13 -30.58 22.87
N SER A 120 -35.69 -31.15 21.73
CA SER A 120 -36.52 -32.08 20.96
C SER A 120 -36.92 -33.36 21.72
N SER A 121 -36.21 -33.75 22.76
CA SER A 121 -36.62 -34.86 23.64
C SER A 121 -37.79 -34.52 24.56
N GLY A 122 -38.14 -33.23 24.70
CA GLY A 122 -39.17 -32.73 25.61
C GLY A 122 -38.75 -32.72 27.08
N THR A 123 -37.59 -33.29 27.42
CA THR A 123 -37.03 -33.35 28.77
C THR A 123 -35.59 -32.86 28.70
N ASN A 124 -35.19 -31.81 29.44
CA ASN A 124 -33.91 -31.06 29.32
C ASN A 124 -33.98 -29.74 28.51
N ASN A 125 -35.13 -29.06 28.54
CA ASN A 125 -35.26 -27.73 27.97
C ASN A 125 -34.24 -26.74 28.58
N PRO A 126 -33.60 -25.88 27.78
CA PRO A 126 -32.77 -24.78 28.27
C PRO A 126 -33.57 -23.79 29.14
N GLY A 127 -32.99 -23.35 30.24
CA GLY A 127 -33.53 -22.27 31.05
C GLY A 127 -33.04 -20.90 30.59
N LEU A 128 -33.46 -19.85 31.30
CA LEU A 128 -32.98 -18.48 31.05
C LEU A 128 -31.46 -18.36 31.17
N GLN A 129 -30.83 -19.13 32.06
CA GLN A 129 -29.38 -19.10 32.24
C GLN A 129 -28.64 -19.59 30.99
N GLU A 130 -29.09 -20.71 30.39
CA GLU A 130 -28.49 -21.22 29.15
C GLU A 130 -28.76 -20.29 27.96
N LEU A 131 -29.98 -19.75 27.82
CA LEU A 131 -30.29 -18.79 26.74
C LEU A 131 -29.46 -17.50 26.87
N ASN A 132 -29.42 -16.93 28.08
CA ASN A 132 -28.67 -15.70 28.34
C ASN A 132 -27.16 -15.91 28.33
N SER A 133 -26.65 -17.14 28.36
CA SER A 133 -25.22 -17.36 28.11
C SER A 133 -24.81 -16.86 26.73
N VAL A 134 -25.67 -16.99 25.72
CA VAL A 134 -25.43 -16.47 24.36
C VAL A 134 -25.88 -15.02 24.24
N TYR A 135 -27.11 -14.69 24.65
CA TYR A 135 -27.63 -13.33 24.50
C TYR A 135 -26.80 -12.27 25.24
N ASN A 136 -26.30 -12.59 26.45
CA ASN A 136 -25.48 -11.63 27.20
C ASN A 136 -24.16 -11.32 26.49
N LEU A 137 -23.60 -12.26 25.73
CA LEU A 137 -22.42 -11.98 24.89
C LEU A 137 -22.77 -10.98 23.79
N LEU A 138 -23.97 -11.08 23.20
CA LEU A 138 -24.51 -10.07 22.26
C LEU A 138 -24.93 -8.76 22.94
N GLY A 139 -24.66 -8.61 24.25
CA GLY A 139 -24.91 -7.41 25.03
C GLY A 139 -26.35 -7.25 25.53
N VAL A 140 -27.22 -8.25 25.36
CA VAL A 140 -28.62 -8.17 25.80
C VAL A 140 -28.98 -9.29 26.77
N SER A 141 -29.98 -9.06 27.62
CA SER A 141 -30.54 -10.10 28.47
C SER A 141 -31.99 -10.38 28.08
N TYR A 142 -32.27 -11.63 27.72
CA TYR A 142 -33.59 -12.10 27.39
C TYR A 142 -34.43 -12.35 28.65
N THR A 143 -35.70 -11.91 28.64
CA THR A 143 -36.58 -12.00 29.81
C THR A 143 -37.80 -12.91 29.63
N TYR A 144 -37.83 -13.77 28.61
CA TYR A 144 -38.91 -14.75 28.35
C TYR A 144 -40.32 -14.13 28.28
N SER A 145 -40.48 -13.10 27.44
CA SER A 145 -41.70 -12.27 27.41
C SER A 145 -42.37 -12.20 26.03
N TRP A 146 -42.31 -13.28 25.25
CA TRP A 146 -42.93 -13.32 23.93
C TRP A 146 -44.44 -13.12 24.01
N LYS A 147 -44.96 -12.27 23.13
CA LYS A 147 -46.39 -12.07 22.91
C LYS A 147 -46.66 -11.50 21.52
N LYS A 148 -47.91 -11.61 21.08
CA LYS A 148 -48.43 -10.85 19.95
C LYS A 148 -48.96 -9.48 20.38
N SER A 149 -48.68 -8.45 19.59
CA SER A 149 -49.21 -7.12 19.82
C SER A 149 -49.26 -6.30 18.53
N LYS A 150 -50.21 -5.36 18.43
CA LYS A 150 -50.26 -4.39 17.34
C LYS A 150 -49.27 -3.25 17.62
N PRO A 151 -48.36 -2.91 16.69
CA PRO A 151 -47.47 -1.77 16.84
C PRO A 151 -48.26 -0.45 16.91
N ILE A 152 -47.94 0.40 17.88
CA ILE A 152 -48.42 1.79 17.96
C ILE A 152 -47.46 2.70 17.19
N GLN A 153 -46.17 2.51 17.38
CA GLN A 153 -45.10 3.27 16.73
C GLN A 153 -43.93 2.34 16.43
N VAL A 154 -43.36 2.46 15.24
CA VAL A 154 -42.13 1.77 14.84
C VAL A 154 -41.10 2.84 14.46
N SER A 155 -39.96 2.82 15.12
CA SER A 155 -38.81 3.68 14.83
C SER A 155 -37.69 2.79 14.28
N ILE A 156 -37.12 3.18 13.14
CA ILE A 156 -36.02 2.47 12.49
C ILE A 156 -34.84 3.43 12.43
N ASN A 157 -33.65 2.96 12.77
CA ASN A 157 -32.43 3.74 12.62
C ASN A 157 -32.24 4.10 11.13
N SER A 158 -32.13 5.39 10.82
CA SER A 158 -32.08 5.91 9.44
C SER A 158 -30.89 5.40 8.64
N GLU A 159 -29.75 5.11 9.28
CA GLU A 159 -28.56 4.56 8.62
C GLU A 159 -28.77 3.11 8.16
N PHE A 160 -29.68 2.41 8.82
CA PHE A 160 -29.97 1.01 8.59
C PHE A 160 -31.32 0.80 7.91
N GLN A 161 -32.05 1.85 7.53
CA GLN A 161 -33.38 1.71 6.91
C GLN A 161 -33.25 1.34 5.42
N ALA A 162 -33.89 0.24 4.99
CA ALA A 162 -33.81 -0.23 3.60
C ALA A 162 -34.77 0.48 2.63
N ASP A 163 -35.92 0.96 3.10
CA ASP A 163 -36.93 1.63 2.28
C ASP A 163 -37.57 2.77 3.08
N LYS A 164 -37.81 3.92 2.43
CA LYS A 164 -38.45 5.10 3.06
C LYS A 164 -39.95 4.90 3.33
N THR A 165 -40.56 3.89 2.73
CA THR A 165 -41.99 3.58 2.76
C THR A 165 -42.23 2.15 3.26
N LEU A 166 -42.37 2.03 4.58
CA LEU A 166 -42.58 0.78 5.30
C LEU A 166 -43.91 0.83 6.07
N SER A 167 -44.63 -0.30 6.17
CA SER A 167 -45.91 -0.40 6.89
C SER A 167 -45.91 -1.51 7.96
N PHE A 168 -46.45 -1.18 9.14
CA PHE A 168 -46.50 -2.04 10.33
C PHE A 168 -47.86 -1.96 11.05
N GLU A 169 -48.94 -2.19 10.32
CA GLU A 169 -50.33 -2.15 10.78
C GLU A 169 -50.86 -3.49 11.32
N LYS A 170 -50.26 -4.63 10.95
CA LYS A 170 -50.70 -5.96 11.44
C LYS A 170 -50.15 -6.30 12.82
N GLU A 171 -50.81 -7.25 13.49
CA GLU A 171 -50.33 -7.82 14.75
C GLU A 171 -49.02 -8.59 14.53
N ARG A 172 -48.01 -8.32 15.36
CA ARG A 172 -46.63 -8.82 15.23
C ARG A 172 -46.13 -9.35 16.57
N ASP A 173 -45.07 -10.15 16.51
CA ASP A 173 -44.47 -10.76 17.69
C ASP A 173 -43.52 -9.75 18.33
N VAL A 174 -43.60 -9.55 19.64
CA VAL A 174 -42.66 -8.69 20.39
C VAL A 174 -42.06 -9.47 21.55
N GLU A 175 -40.75 -9.30 21.74
CA GLU A 175 -39.95 -9.95 22.78
C GLU A 175 -39.07 -8.90 23.48
N SER A 176 -38.90 -9.04 24.79
CA SER A 176 -38.12 -8.10 25.58
C SER A 176 -36.67 -8.57 25.72
N TYR A 177 -35.78 -7.72 25.21
CA TYR A 177 -34.33 -7.81 25.37
C TYR A 177 -33.86 -6.56 26.11
N LEU A 178 -33.38 -6.75 27.35
CA LEU A 178 -32.81 -5.67 28.14
C LEU A 178 -31.38 -5.44 27.70
N PHE A 179 -31.05 -4.23 27.26
CA PHE A 179 -29.67 -3.89 26.90
C PHE A 179 -28.83 -3.80 28.17
N ILE A 180 -27.73 -4.53 28.21
CA ILE A 180 -26.77 -4.55 29.32
C ILE A 180 -25.37 -4.11 28.88
N GLY A 181 -25.09 -4.06 27.57
CA GLY A 181 -23.87 -3.50 26.99
C GLY A 181 -24.03 -2.03 26.58
N SER A 182 -22.92 -1.27 26.59
CA SER A 182 -22.89 0.14 26.19
C SER A 182 -22.80 0.36 24.68
N ASN A 183 -22.35 -0.65 23.93
CA ASN A 183 -22.09 -0.56 22.49
C ASN A 183 -23.12 -1.42 21.75
N ILE A 184 -24.40 -1.08 21.89
CA ILE A 184 -25.50 -1.78 21.22
C ILE A 184 -26.37 -0.75 20.55
N GLU A 185 -26.52 -0.89 19.24
CA GLU A 185 -27.31 -0.01 18.42
C GLU A 185 -28.71 -0.62 18.21
N PRO A 186 -29.79 0.03 18.66
CA PRO A 186 -31.14 -0.40 18.34
C PRO A 186 -31.44 -0.09 16.86
N LEU A 187 -31.67 -1.12 16.06
CA LEU A 187 -32.01 -0.97 14.65
C LEU A 187 -33.50 -0.70 14.44
N ILE A 188 -34.35 -1.42 15.18
CA ILE A 188 -35.81 -1.25 15.17
C ILE A 188 -36.33 -1.25 16.61
N GLN A 189 -37.06 -0.18 16.95
CA GLN A 189 -37.76 -0.03 18.22
C GLN A 189 -39.26 0.07 18.00
N VAL A 190 -40.03 -0.67 18.80
CA VAL A 190 -41.49 -0.76 18.67
C VAL A 190 -42.16 -0.42 19.98
N VAL A 191 -43.03 0.58 19.97
CA VAL A 191 -43.98 0.82 21.05
C VAL A 191 -45.20 -0.07 20.78
N ALA A 192 -45.44 -1.06 21.64
CA ALA A 192 -46.54 -2.01 21.50
C ALA A 192 -47.82 -1.55 22.20
N GLY A 193 -48.92 -2.30 22.04
CA GLY A 193 -50.24 -1.97 22.60
C GLY A 193 -50.29 -1.81 24.13
N ASP A 194 -49.31 -2.32 24.87
CA ASP A 194 -49.16 -2.11 26.32
C ASP A 194 -48.29 -0.90 26.68
N ASN A 195 -47.99 -0.04 25.70
CA ASN A 195 -47.20 1.19 25.84
C ASN A 195 -45.76 0.95 26.32
N LYS A 196 -45.23 -0.27 26.12
CA LYS A 196 -43.82 -0.61 26.35
C LYS A 196 -43.05 -0.58 25.03
N THR A 197 -41.78 -0.20 25.11
CA THR A 197 -40.85 -0.22 23.99
C THR A 197 -40.11 -1.54 23.93
N TYR A 198 -40.05 -2.14 22.76
CA TYR A 198 -39.36 -3.39 22.46
C TYR A 198 -38.29 -3.15 21.41
N ASN A 199 -37.06 -3.60 21.67
CA ASN A 199 -35.97 -3.59 20.69
C ASN A 199 -36.08 -4.86 19.84
N THR A 200 -36.76 -4.76 18.70
CA THR A 200 -37.10 -5.92 17.85
C THR A 200 -36.03 -6.23 16.80
N ALA A 201 -35.12 -5.28 16.59
CA ALA A 201 -33.84 -5.53 15.95
C ALA A 201 -32.74 -4.69 16.62
N PHE A 202 -31.55 -5.25 16.79
CA PHE A 202 -30.40 -4.58 17.39
C PHE A 202 -29.10 -5.19 16.88
N LEU A 203 -28.03 -4.40 16.98
CA LEU A 203 -26.68 -4.78 16.58
C LEU A 203 -25.67 -4.44 17.68
N SER A 204 -24.69 -5.31 17.87
CA SER A 204 -23.53 -5.13 18.72
C SER A 204 -22.26 -5.48 17.93
N PRO A 205 -21.05 -5.13 18.40
CA PRO A 205 -19.80 -5.44 17.70
C PRO A 205 -19.56 -6.93 17.37
N ILE A 206 -20.17 -7.84 18.14
CA ILE A 206 -19.97 -9.28 18.00
C ILE A 206 -21.21 -10.04 17.52
N GLY A 207 -22.26 -9.32 17.12
CA GLY A 207 -23.50 -9.95 16.64
C GLY A 207 -24.75 -9.14 16.90
N GLY A 208 -25.91 -9.73 16.67
CA GLY A 208 -27.18 -9.05 16.87
C GLY A 208 -28.37 -9.94 16.63
N MET A 209 -29.54 -9.32 16.57
CA MET A 209 -30.78 -10.02 16.28
C MET A 209 -31.72 -9.16 15.44
N ILE A 210 -32.44 -9.80 14.52
CA ILE A 210 -33.55 -9.21 13.78
C ILE A 210 -34.75 -10.15 13.90
N GLY A 211 -35.80 -9.75 14.63
CA GLY A 211 -37.04 -10.52 14.68
C GLY A 211 -37.65 -10.64 13.29
N TYR A 212 -38.13 -11.81 12.89
CA TYR A 212 -38.61 -12.03 11.52
C TYR A 212 -39.81 -11.14 11.18
N ASN A 213 -40.70 -10.97 12.17
CA ASN A 213 -41.84 -10.05 12.08
C ASN A 213 -41.41 -8.58 12.08
N TYR A 214 -40.12 -8.27 11.99
CA TYR A 214 -39.60 -6.93 11.70
C TYR A 214 -38.49 -6.94 10.67
N LEU A 215 -38.09 -8.09 10.12
CA LEU A 215 -37.24 -8.19 8.92
C LEU A 215 -38.01 -7.74 7.68
N LEU A 216 -39.31 -8.07 7.63
CA LEU A 216 -40.22 -7.70 6.55
C LEU A 216 -41.38 -6.85 7.06
N ASP A 217 -41.77 -5.83 6.30
CA ASP A 217 -42.96 -5.00 6.55
C ASP A 217 -44.26 -5.74 6.14
N ASP A 218 -45.43 -5.10 6.27
CA ASP A 218 -46.73 -5.72 5.97
C ASP A 218 -46.92 -6.09 4.50
N ASN A 219 -46.09 -5.51 3.62
CA ASN A 219 -46.09 -5.68 2.18
C ASN A 219 -44.96 -6.61 1.70
N GLY A 220 -44.16 -7.16 2.62
CA GLY A 220 -43.04 -8.04 2.31
C GLY A 220 -41.76 -7.32 1.86
N LYS A 221 -41.65 -6.01 2.10
CA LYS A 221 -40.41 -5.25 1.90
C LYS A 221 -39.43 -5.50 3.02
N VAL A 222 -38.15 -5.62 2.69
CA VAL A 222 -37.07 -5.66 3.71
C VAL A 222 -37.03 -4.32 4.42
N THR A 223 -36.98 -4.35 5.74
CA THR A 223 -37.02 -3.15 6.60
C THR A 223 -35.63 -2.59 6.90
N VAL A 224 -34.64 -3.47 7.03
CA VAL A 224 -33.25 -3.16 7.42
C VAL A 224 -32.30 -3.37 6.25
N ASN A 225 -31.35 -2.46 6.04
CA ASN A 225 -30.30 -2.59 5.04
C ASN A 225 -29.30 -3.67 5.48
N LEU A 226 -29.57 -4.90 5.05
CA LEU A 226 -28.79 -6.08 5.42
C LEU A 226 -27.32 -6.00 4.97
N SER A 227 -27.03 -5.40 3.79
CA SER A 227 -25.64 -5.13 3.39
C SER A 227 -24.92 -4.23 4.39
N ARG A 228 -25.58 -3.23 4.95
CA ARG A 228 -25.00 -2.41 6.03
C ARG A 228 -24.81 -3.22 7.31
N VAL A 229 -25.81 -4.00 7.73
CA VAL A 229 -25.71 -4.86 8.93
C VAL A 229 -24.54 -5.84 8.82
N PHE A 230 -24.39 -6.53 7.70
CA PHE A 230 -23.26 -7.45 7.49
C PHE A 230 -21.93 -6.71 7.39
N GLY A 231 -21.89 -5.55 6.73
CA GLY A 231 -20.69 -4.71 6.70
C GLY A 231 -20.24 -4.31 8.09
N GLU A 232 -21.16 -3.84 8.94
CA GLU A 232 -20.88 -3.49 10.34
C GLU A 232 -20.49 -4.71 11.18
N LEU A 233 -21.09 -5.88 10.98
CA LEU A 233 -20.66 -7.07 11.70
C LEU A 233 -19.26 -7.48 11.28
N ILE A 234 -19.01 -7.63 9.99
CA ILE A 234 -17.79 -8.23 9.47
C ILE A 234 -16.62 -7.27 9.65
N TYR A 235 -16.80 -6.00 9.27
CA TYR A 235 -15.76 -4.99 9.28
C TYR A 235 -15.79 -4.13 10.58
N GLY A 236 -16.87 -4.14 11.37
CA GLY A 236 -17.02 -3.27 12.54
C GLY A 236 -17.19 -1.79 12.17
N ASP A 237 -17.05 -0.92 13.18
CA ASP A 237 -16.72 0.52 12.98
C ASP A 237 -15.35 0.69 12.29
N TRP A 238 -14.53 -0.37 12.29
CA TRP A 238 -13.12 -0.42 11.95
C TRP A 238 -12.91 -0.93 10.53
N LYS A 239 -13.14 -0.08 9.54
CA LYS A 239 -12.89 -0.47 8.16
C LYS A 239 -11.39 -0.46 7.89
N ASN A 240 -10.90 -1.48 7.18
CA ASN A 240 -9.58 -1.42 6.58
C ASN A 240 -9.50 -0.17 5.71
N TYR A 241 -8.46 0.63 5.87
CA TYR A 241 -8.23 1.79 5.02
C TYR A 241 -7.87 1.29 3.62
N LYS A 242 -8.86 1.27 2.72
CA LYS A 242 -8.72 0.65 1.41
C LYS A 242 -9.35 1.45 0.28
N LEU A 243 -8.81 1.25 -0.91
CA LEU A 243 -9.25 1.88 -2.16
C LEU A 243 -9.96 0.86 -3.05
N LEU A 244 -10.86 1.31 -3.91
CA LEU A 244 -11.45 0.49 -4.96
C LEU A 244 -10.94 0.96 -6.32
N VAL A 245 -10.42 0.03 -7.13
CA VAL A 245 -10.16 0.25 -8.54
C VAL A 245 -11.20 -0.48 -9.37
N VAL A 246 -11.84 0.22 -10.29
CA VAL A 246 -12.81 -0.37 -11.22
C VAL A 246 -12.32 -0.20 -12.65
N GLY A 247 -12.32 -1.28 -13.43
CA GLY A 247 -12.01 -1.27 -14.85
C GLY A 247 -10.89 -2.24 -15.25
N LYS A 248 -10.40 -2.09 -16.49
CA LYS A 248 -9.36 -2.94 -17.06
C LYS A 248 -8.05 -2.78 -16.30
N ASP A 249 -7.25 -3.86 -16.24
CA ASP A 249 -5.92 -3.81 -15.61
C ASP A 249 -5.04 -2.72 -16.24
N ASN A 250 -4.29 -2.02 -15.40
CA ASN A 250 -3.33 -1.00 -15.81
C ASN A 250 -2.08 -1.11 -14.94
N TYR A 251 -0.96 -1.46 -15.56
CA TYR A 251 0.30 -1.73 -14.87
C TYR A 251 0.79 -0.52 -14.05
N GLU A 252 0.72 0.69 -14.60
CA GLU A 252 1.23 1.90 -13.94
C GLU A 252 0.39 2.29 -12.73
N LEU A 253 -0.93 2.16 -12.83
CA LEU A 253 -1.81 2.37 -11.68
C LEU A 253 -1.59 1.29 -10.61
N ARG A 254 -1.51 0.02 -11.00
CA ARG A 254 -1.23 -1.07 -10.08
C ARG A 254 0.06 -0.83 -9.31
N LYS A 255 1.14 -0.48 -10.01
CA LYS A 255 2.42 -0.15 -9.39
C LYS A 255 2.38 1.10 -8.52
N ALA A 256 1.63 2.14 -8.91
CA ALA A 256 1.41 3.30 -8.07
C ALA A 256 0.75 2.90 -6.74
N LEU A 257 -0.30 2.07 -6.79
CA LEU A 257 -1.01 1.60 -5.59
C LEU A 257 -0.19 0.62 -4.75
N ASP A 258 0.55 -0.31 -5.37
CA ASP A 258 1.45 -1.23 -4.67
C ASP A 258 2.48 -0.47 -3.81
N TYR A 259 3.02 0.64 -4.32
CA TYR A 259 3.96 1.50 -3.59
C TYR A 259 3.34 2.35 -2.49
N THR A 260 2.01 2.43 -2.41
CA THR A 260 1.35 3.00 -1.23
C THR A 260 1.33 2.02 -0.06
N LEU A 261 1.54 0.72 -0.28
CA LEU A 261 1.36 -0.33 0.72
C LEU A 261 -0.02 -0.30 1.42
N LEU A 262 -1.03 0.30 0.80
CA LEU A 262 -2.41 0.25 1.26
C LEU A 262 -3.14 -0.96 0.70
N ASP A 263 -4.27 -1.30 1.28
CA ASP A 263 -5.17 -2.29 0.70
C ASP A 263 -5.96 -1.67 -0.46
N TYR A 264 -6.15 -2.43 -1.53
CA TYR A 264 -7.05 -2.04 -2.60
C TYR A 264 -7.67 -3.26 -3.27
N ASP A 265 -8.95 -3.13 -3.63
CA ASP A 265 -9.66 -4.12 -4.42
C ASP A 265 -9.65 -3.69 -5.89
N TRP A 266 -9.48 -4.62 -6.82
CA TRP A 266 -9.55 -4.35 -8.26
C TRP A 266 -10.65 -5.18 -8.92
N THR A 267 -11.70 -4.54 -9.42
CA THR A 267 -12.83 -5.22 -10.04
C THR A 267 -13.03 -4.79 -11.49
N PRO A 268 -13.44 -5.70 -12.39
CA PRO A 268 -13.71 -5.33 -13.79
C PRO A 268 -14.96 -4.47 -13.95
N SER A 269 -15.89 -4.53 -12.98
CA SER A 269 -17.15 -3.80 -12.96
C SER A 269 -17.43 -3.23 -11.57
N LEU A 270 -18.17 -2.12 -11.52
CA LEU A 270 -18.50 -1.43 -10.28
C LEU A 270 -19.33 -2.32 -9.33
N PRO A 271 -18.87 -2.58 -8.10
CA PRO A 271 -19.66 -3.24 -7.07
C PRO A 271 -20.85 -2.37 -6.64
N SER A 272 -21.93 -3.01 -6.19
CA SER A 272 -23.11 -2.29 -5.69
C SER A 272 -22.92 -1.61 -4.32
N VAL A 273 -21.84 -1.97 -3.59
CA VAL A 273 -21.57 -1.46 -2.24
C VAL A 273 -20.20 -0.77 -2.24
N LEU A 274 -20.18 0.51 -1.88
CA LEU A 274 -18.99 1.37 -1.96
C LEU A 274 -18.56 1.99 -0.62
N PHE A 275 -19.39 1.93 0.43
CA PHE A 275 -19.12 2.62 1.72
C PHE A 275 -17.92 2.08 2.52
N GLY A 276 -17.29 1.00 2.05
CA GLY A 276 -16.08 0.40 2.62
C GLY A 276 -14.78 0.87 1.98
N TYR A 277 -14.83 1.85 1.07
CA TYR A 277 -13.67 2.38 0.36
C TYR A 277 -13.53 3.88 0.59
N GLU A 278 -12.29 4.33 0.76
CA GLU A 278 -11.95 5.75 0.96
C GLU A 278 -12.00 6.53 -0.36
N ALA A 279 -11.65 5.86 -1.46
CA ALA A 279 -11.88 6.37 -2.81
C ALA A 279 -12.19 5.24 -3.79
N VAL A 280 -12.96 5.58 -4.82
CA VAL A 280 -13.19 4.75 -5.99
C VAL A 280 -12.46 5.34 -7.19
N ILE A 281 -11.43 4.65 -7.67
CA ILE A 281 -10.67 4.98 -8.88
C ILE A 281 -11.26 4.21 -10.05
N TYR A 282 -11.92 4.91 -10.97
CA TYR A 282 -12.63 4.29 -12.07
C TYR A 282 -11.93 4.56 -13.40
N LEU A 283 -11.37 3.50 -14.01
CA LEU A 283 -10.83 3.55 -15.37
C LEU A 283 -11.97 3.44 -16.36
N SER A 284 -12.27 4.57 -17.00
CA SER A 284 -13.40 4.69 -17.90
C SER A 284 -12.95 5.16 -19.28
N ASP A 285 -13.66 4.70 -20.31
CA ASP A 285 -13.52 5.24 -21.66
C ASP A 285 -14.27 6.59 -21.81
N THR A 286 -15.12 6.93 -20.84
CA THR A 286 -15.91 8.17 -20.79
C THR A 286 -15.54 9.04 -19.58
N THR A 287 -15.63 10.36 -19.76
CA THR A 287 -15.42 11.36 -18.68
C THR A 287 -16.68 11.58 -17.84
N GLU A 288 -17.81 11.05 -18.28
CA GLU A 288 -19.08 11.09 -17.57
C GLU A 288 -19.41 9.73 -16.99
N VAL A 289 -19.79 9.72 -15.71
CA VAL A 289 -20.24 8.51 -15.03
C VAL A 289 -21.58 8.82 -14.39
N ASN A 290 -22.65 8.33 -15.02
CA ASN A 290 -24.01 8.46 -14.50
C ASN A 290 -24.45 7.10 -13.94
N ASP A 291 -23.88 6.74 -12.80
CA ASP A 291 -24.21 5.53 -12.07
C ASP A 291 -24.81 5.89 -10.70
N ALA A 292 -25.97 5.31 -10.38
CA ALA A 292 -26.69 5.63 -9.15
C ALA A 292 -25.89 5.28 -7.89
N ASN A 293 -25.08 4.22 -7.91
CA ASN A 293 -24.28 3.82 -6.76
C ASN A 293 -23.13 4.80 -6.53
N LEU A 294 -22.44 5.25 -7.58
CA LEU A 294 -21.39 6.27 -7.45
C LEU A 294 -21.97 7.62 -7.02
N ASN A 295 -23.14 7.99 -7.55
CA ASN A 295 -23.82 9.21 -7.13
C ASN A 295 -24.19 9.17 -5.65
N ASN A 296 -24.78 8.08 -5.17
CA ASN A 296 -25.10 7.92 -3.75
C ASN A 296 -23.83 7.92 -2.88
N TYR A 297 -22.79 7.19 -3.30
CA TYR A 297 -21.52 7.15 -2.60
C TYR A 297 -20.89 8.55 -2.45
N MET A 298 -20.91 9.38 -3.50
CA MET A 298 -20.44 10.77 -3.41
C MET A 298 -21.35 11.65 -2.54
N LEU A 299 -22.68 11.49 -2.62
CA LEU A 299 -23.59 12.23 -1.74
C LEU A 299 -23.28 11.99 -0.26
N ASP A 300 -22.91 10.75 0.07
CA ASP A 300 -22.55 10.27 1.41
C ASP A 300 -21.09 10.54 1.82
N GLY A 301 -20.31 11.28 1.02
CA GLY A 301 -18.96 11.74 1.38
C GLY A 301 -17.82 11.07 0.61
N GLY A 302 -18.14 10.06 -0.20
CA GLY A 302 -17.17 9.29 -0.97
C GLY A 302 -16.46 10.10 -2.05
N ILE A 303 -15.25 9.66 -2.40
CA ILE A 303 -14.42 10.28 -3.44
C ILE A 303 -14.35 9.36 -4.66
N VAL A 304 -14.72 9.90 -5.82
CA VAL A 304 -14.64 9.19 -7.10
C VAL A 304 -13.61 9.85 -8.00
N VAL A 305 -12.59 9.11 -8.41
CA VAL A 305 -11.57 9.54 -9.36
C VAL A 305 -11.82 8.88 -10.70
N ILE A 306 -12.16 9.65 -11.73
CA ILE A 306 -12.25 9.15 -13.10
C ILE A 306 -10.91 9.29 -13.78
N LEU A 307 -10.36 8.15 -14.17
CA LEU A 307 -9.23 8.01 -15.07
C LEU A 307 -9.76 7.75 -16.46
N SER A 308 -9.74 8.78 -17.31
CA SER A 308 -10.13 8.61 -18.71
C SER A 308 -9.27 9.46 -19.63
N MET A 309 -9.28 9.08 -20.89
CA MET A 309 -8.92 10.01 -21.95
C MET A 309 -9.98 11.11 -21.99
N GLY A 310 -9.57 12.34 -22.26
CA GLY A 310 -10.51 13.41 -22.55
C GLY A 310 -10.58 13.73 -24.04
N ASN A 311 -11.40 14.73 -24.36
CA ASN A 311 -11.70 15.14 -25.73
C ASN A 311 -10.70 16.15 -26.32
N VAL A 312 -9.81 16.72 -25.51
CA VAL A 312 -8.73 17.62 -25.95
C VAL A 312 -7.44 16.84 -26.07
N SER A 313 -6.66 17.08 -27.12
CA SER A 313 -5.31 16.52 -27.30
C SER A 313 -4.32 17.63 -27.55
N ARG A 314 -3.27 17.75 -26.72
CA ARG A 314 -2.21 18.75 -26.88
C ARG A 314 -0.85 18.21 -26.49
N VAL A 315 0.19 18.73 -27.13
CA VAL A 315 1.58 18.54 -26.67
C VAL A 315 1.79 19.47 -25.48
N ILE A 316 1.98 18.89 -24.30
CA ILE A 316 2.26 19.67 -23.07
C ILE A 316 3.76 19.62 -22.77
N LYS A 317 4.36 20.80 -22.54
CA LYS A 317 5.80 20.91 -22.27
C LYS A 317 6.15 20.59 -20.83
N GLY A 318 5.30 21.03 -19.91
CA GLY A 318 5.45 20.73 -18.50
C GLY A 318 4.16 20.82 -17.72
N ILE A 319 4.23 20.31 -16.49
CA ILE A 319 3.13 20.24 -15.53
C ILE A 319 3.51 21.08 -14.33
N ASN A 320 2.60 21.97 -13.92
CA ASN A 320 2.72 22.76 -12.70
C ASN A 320 1.98 22.02 -11.57
N VAL A 321 2.64 21.92 -10.42
CA VAL A 321 2.10 21.30 -9.20
C VAL A 321 2.04 22.37 -8.12
N THR A 322 0.96 22.38 -7.33
CA THR A 322 0.78 23.35 -6.24
C THR A 322 1.10 22.74 -4.88
N ASN A 323 1.39 23.59 -3.89
CA ASN A 323 1.64 23.18 -2.51
C ASN A 323 0.43 22.52 -1.80
N ASN A 324 -0.76 22.55 -2.42
CA ASN A 324 -1.93 21.82 -1.96
C ASN A 324 -1.83 20.32 -2.31
N ILE A 325 -1.20 19.98 -3.45
CA ILE A 325 -1.01 18.59 -3.88
C ILE A 325 0.18 17.96 -3.17
N PHE A 326 1.30 18.68 -3.08
CA PHE A 326 2.50 18.24 -2.36
C PHE A 326 3.40 19.45 -2.09
N PRO A 327 4.18 19.49 -0.99
CA PRO A 327 5.17 20.54 -0.79
C PRO A 327 6.22 20.48 -1.90
N VAL A 328 6.28 21.53 -2.72
CA VAL A 328 7.19 21.61 -3.85
C VAL A 328 8.02 22.90 -3.78
N PRO A 329 9.25 22.89 -4.32
CA PRO A 329 10.05 24.10 -4.44
C PRO A 329 9.34 25.22 -5.21
N ASN A 330 9.75 26.45 -4.94
CA ASN A 330 9.29 27.59 -5.73
C ASN A 330 9.63 27.36 -7.21
N GLU A 331 8.69 27.69 -8.10
CA GLU A 331 8.82 27.48 -9.55
C GLU A 331 9.00 26.00 -9.97
N PHE A 332 8.66 25.05 -9.11
CA PHE A 332 8.71 23.63 -9.42
C PHE A 332 7.86 23.29 -10.65
N LYS A 333 8.52 22.66 -11.63
CA LYS A 333 7.90 22.20 -12.88
C LYS A 333 8.40 20.82 -13.22
N ILE A 334 7.49 19.99 -13.72
CA ILE A 334 7.80 18.67 -14.26
C ILE A 334 7.86 18.81 -15.78
N SER A 335 9.00 18.50 -16.41
CA SER A 335 9.09 18.42 -17.87
C SER A 335 8.41 17.14 -18.37
N TRP A 336 7.52 17.26 -19.36
CA TRP A 336 6.78 16.10 -19.89
C TRP A 336 6.88 15.97 -21.42
N ASN A 337 6.95 17.09 -22.16
CA ASN A 337 7.13 17.16 -23.62
C ASN A 337 6.43 16.04 -24.42
N LYS A 338 5.17 15.74 -24.08
CA LYS A 338 4.39 14.63 -24.66
C LYS A 338 2.98 15.09 -25.01
N ASN A 339 2.39 14.43 -26.00
CA ASN A 339 0.98 14.61 -26.30
C ASN A 339 0.13 13.96 -25.19
N VAL A 340 -0.77 14.74 -24.60
CA VAL A 340 -1.67 14.29 -23.53
C VAL A 340 -3.10 14.59 -23.94
N ARG A 341 -3.97 13.59 -23.79
CA ARG A 341 -5.41 13.75 -23.95
C ARG A 341 -6.05 14.01 -22.60
N PHE A 342 -6.77 15.12 -22.48
CA PHE A 342 -7.43 15.53 -21.25
C PHE A 342 -8.80 16.16 -21.52
N GLN A 343 -9.64 16.23 -20.49
CA GLN A 343 -11.00 16.73 -20.58
C GLN A 343 -11.03 18.22 -20.22
N GLU A 344 -11.70 19.02 -21.04
CA GLU A 344 -11.95 20.42 -20.69
C GLU A 344 -12.61 20.53 -19.32
N GLN A 345 -12.16 21.53 -18.57
CA GLN A 345 -12.67 21.83 -17.25
C GLN A 345 -14.18 22.11 -17.29
N LYS A 346 -14.94 21.50 -16.37
CA LYS A 346 -16.35 21.84 -16.16
C LYS A 346 -16.49 23.16 -15.38
N ALA A 347 -17.53 23.94 -15.68
CA ALA A 347 -17.81 25.21 -15.00
C ALA A 347 -17.88 25.02 -13.47
N SER A 348 -17.27 25.95 -12.71
CA SER A 348 -17.20 25.93 -11.24
C SER A 348 -16.41 24.77 -10.60
N SER A 349 -15.60 24.04 -11.37
CA SER A 349 -14.67 23.05 -10.80
C SER A 349 -13.42 23.71 -10.21
N GLU A 350 -12.83 23.04 -9.23
CA GLU A 350 -11.58 23.45 -8.60
C GLU A 350 -10.40 22.77 -9.31
N ILE A 351 -9.34 23.53 -9.58
CA ILE A 351 -8.18 23.07 -10.35
C ILE A 351 -7.22 22.31 -9.44
N LEU A 352 -6.76 21.14 -9.89
CA LEU A 352 -5.74 20.35 -9.18
C LEU A 352 -4.37 20.44 -9.87
N LEU A 353 -4.34 20.29 -11.19
CA LEU A 353 -3.11 20.32 -12.00
C LEU A 353 -3.28 21.18 -13.25
N THR A 354 -2.23 21.90 -13.62
CA THR A 354 -2.18 22.70 -14.86
C THR A 354 -0.93 22.41 -15.67
N THR A 355 -0.96 22.72 -16.96
CA THR A 355 0.24 22.78 -17.78
C THR A 355 1.02 24.06 -17.50
N SER A 356 2.28 24.12 -17.94
CA SER A 356 3.06 25.37 -17.94
C SER A 356 2.43 26.48 -18.79
N ASP A 357 1.54 26.15 -19.72
CA ASP A 357 0.78 27.09 -20.55
C ASP A 357 -0.63 27.38 -19.97
N ASN A 358 -0.88 26.97 -18.72
CA ASN A 358 -2.12 27.14 -17.96
C ASN A 358 -3.36 26.38 -18.47
N ASP A 359 -3.18 25.35 -19.30
CA ASP A 359 -4.27 24.41 -19.59
C ASP A 359 -4.56 23.57 -18.34
N VAL A 360 -5.84 23.36 -18.02
CA VAL A 360 -6.25 22.56 -16.85
C VAL A 360 -6.23 21.08 -17.20
N LEU A 361 -5.38 20.31 -16.52
CA LEU A 361 -5.22 18.87 -16.74
C LEU A 361 -6.13 18.05 -15.84
N SER A 362 -6.18 18.40 -14.56
CA SER A 362 -6.97 17.70 -13.54
C SER A 362 -7.75 18.71 -12.71
N TRP A 363 -8.99 18.36 -12.37
CA TRP A 363 -9.94 19.22 -11.68
C TRP A 363 -10.92 18.37 -10.88
N LYS A 364 -11.60 19.00 -9.92
CA LYS A 364 -12.62 18.35 -9.09
C LYS A 364 -13.90 19.16 -8.97
N ILE A 365 -15.00 18.47 -8.66
CA ILE A 365 -16.31 19.04 -8.37
C ILE A 365 -16.80 18.43 -7.06
N LYS A 366 -17.38 19.25 -6.17
CA LYS A 366 -18.06 18.76 -4.96
C LYS A 366 -19.46 18.27 -5.32
N ILE A 367 -19.84 17.08 -4.85
CA ILE A 367 -21.16 16.48 -5.04
C ILE A 367 -21.63 16.00 -3.67
N GLY A 368 -22.68 16.63 -3.12
CA GLY A 368 -23.08 16.39 -1.73
C GLY A 368 -21.95 16.71 -0.76
N SER A 369 -21.60 15.74 0.09
CA SER A 369 -20.45 15.84 1.00
C SER A 369 -19.14 15.27 0.42
N GLY A 370 -19.21 14.55 -0.70
CA GLY A 370 -18.09 13.93 -1.39
C GLY A 370 -17.64 14.68 -2.63
N GLN A 371 -16.86 14.00 -3.48
CA GLN A 371 -16.16 14.65 -4.60
C GLN A 371 -16.04 13.76 -5.84
N PHE A 372 -16.14 14.41 -6.99
CA PHE A 372 -15.75 13.86 -8.29
C PHE A 372 -14.43 14.49 -8.73
N ILE A 373 -13.45 13.69 -9.10
CA ILE A 373 -12.13 14.12 -9.57
C ILE A 373 -11.90 13.57 -10.97
N TYR A 374 -11.49 14.42 -11.90
CA TYR A 374 -11.00 14.00 -13.21
C TYR A 374 -9.47 13.98 -13.23
N TYR A 375 -8.87 12.88 -13.65
CA TYR A 375 -7.42 12.77 -13.88
C TYR A 375 -7.13 12.17 -15.26
N PRO A 376 -6.26 12.78 -16.09
CA PRO A 376 -5.96 12.25 -17.41
C PRO A 376 -5.18 10.93 -17.33
N ILE A 377 -5.72 9.88 -17.96
CA ILE A 377 -5.07 8.57 -17.96
C ILE A 377 -3.69 8.59 -18.66
N ASP A 378 -3.48 9.50 -19.61
CA ASP A 378 -2.20 9.68 -20.31
C ASP A 378 -1.06 10.21 -19.38
N LEU A 379 -1.39 10.65 -18.16
CA LEU A 379 -0.42 11.01 -17.12
C LEU A 379 -0.09 9.85 -16.17
N LEU A 380 -0.71 8.68 -16.32
CA LEU A 380 -0.29 7.46 -15.63
C LEU A 380 0.93 6.87 -16.33
N ALA A 381 2.09 7.30 -15.86
CA ALA A 381 3.37 6.80 -16.31
C ALA A 381 4.31 6.58 -15.12
N LYS A 382 5.30 5.72 -15.30
CA LYS A 382 6.24 5.30 -14.25
C LYS A 382 6.83 6.44 -13.43
N ASN A 383 7.26 7.51 -14.08
CA ASN A 383 7.84 8.69 -13.44
C ASN A 383 6.80 9.67 -12.86
N LEU A 384 5.50 9.49 -13.14
CA LEU A 384 4.41 10.33 -12.64
C LEU A 384 3.48 9.61 -11.63
N ARG A 385 3.81 8.38 -11.22
CA ARG A 385 3.02 7.60 -10.24
C ARG A 385 2.77 8.41 -8.96
N GLY A 386 3.80 9.04 -8.40
CA GLY A 386 3.70 9.90 -7.22
C GLY A 386 2.79 11.11 -7.42
N LEU A 387 2.79 11.72 -8.61
CA LEU A 387 1.89 12.82 -8.92
C LEU A 387 0.42 12.38 -8.86
N PHE A 388 0.10 11.20 -9.41
CA PHE A 388 -1.23 10.63 -9.31
C PHE A 388 -1.62 10.35 -7.85
N ILE A 389 -0.77 9.64 -7.10
CA ILE A 389 -1.02 9.29 -5.69
C ILE A 389 -1.31 10.55 -4.87
N GLN A 390 -0.41 11.54 -4.93
CA GLN A 390 -0.56 12.78 -4.16
C GLN A 390 -1.75 13.63 -4.62
N THR A 391 -2.10 13.58 -5.91
CA THR A 391 -3.32 14.26 -6.40
C THR A 391 -4.57 13.65 -5.80
N VAL A 392 -4.66 12.32 -5.66
CA VAL A 392 -5.82 11.67 -5.03
C VAL A 392 -5.79 11.86 -3.51
N PHE A 393 -4.66 11.61 -2.86
CA PHE A 393 -4.55 11.58 -1.39
C PHE A 393 -4.72 12.96 -0.76
N SER A 394 -4.37 14.04 -1.49
CA SER A 394 -4.66 15.42 -1.06
C SER A 394 -6.14 15.78 -1.08
N GLN A 395 -7.02 14.95 -1.66
CA GLN A 395 -8.47 15.21 -1.68
C GLN A 395 -9.23 14.44 -0.61
N LEU A 396 -8.61 13.41 -0.03
CA LEU A 396 -9.20 12.62 1.04
C LEU A 396 -9.27 13.45 2.33
N PRO A 397 -10.36 13.35 3.12
CA PRO A 397 -10.45 14.04 4.42
C PRO A 397 -9.29 13.68 5.34
N ILE A 398 -8.90 12.41 5.27
CA ILE A 398 -7.68 11.87 5.85
C ILE A 398 -7.04 10.89 4.87
N SER A 399 -5.73 11.00 4.71
CA SER A 399 -4.93 9.98 4.02
C SER A 399 -3.64 9.68 4.73
N ILE A 400 -3.21 8.44 4.60
CA ILE A 400 -1.93 7.99 5.10
C ILE A 400 -1.21 7.18 4.03
N GLN A 401 0.09 7.38 3.90
CA GLN A 401 0.96 6.66 2.99
C GLN A 401 2.28 6.34 3.69
N PRO A 402 2.58 5.05 3.92
CA PRO A 402 3.91 4.60 4.26
C PRO A 402 4.99 5.15 3.31
N ILE A 403 6.14 5.55 3.86
CA ILE A 403 7.29 6.02 3.09
C ILE A 403 8.61 5.42 3.61
N ILE A 404 9.63 5.38 2.75
CA ILE A 404 10.95 4.81 3.04
C ILE A 404 11.80 5.73 3.93
N ASN A 405 11.73 7.06 3.72
CA ASN A 405 12.49 8.05 4.48
C ASN A 405 14.03 7.90 4.42
N SER A 406 14.55 7.34 3.33
CA SER A 406 15.98 7.18 3.08
C SER A 406 16.36 7.73 1.72
N TYR A 407 17.56 8.28 1.56
CA TYR A 407 18.16 8.55 0.26
C TYR A 407 19.66 8.25 0.29
N SER A 408 20.18 7.75 -0.83
CA SER A 408 21.61 7.48 -0.99
C SER A 408 22.21 8.36 -2.09
N VAL A 409 23.49 8.72 -1.92
CA VAL A 409 24.27 9.45 -2.91
C VAL A 409 25.43 8.57 -3.38
N TYR A 410 25.42 8.26 -4.67
CA TYR A 410 26.38 7.39 -5.32
C TYR A 410 27.42 8.21 -6.07
N LEU A 411 28.69 7.92 -5.79
CA LEU A 411 29.82 8.31 -6.61
C LEU A 411 30.08 7.14 -7.57
N ASP A 412 29.40 7.21 -8.71
CA ASP A 412 29.44 6.16 -9.73
C ASP A 412 30.77 6.26 -10.48
N ASP A 413 31.35 5.11 -10.86
CA ASP A 413 32.72 5.03 -11.37
C ASP A 413 33.75 5.74 -10.48
N PHE A 414 33.75 5.46 -9.18
CA PHE A 414 34.74 6.01 -8.27
C PHE A 414 35.16 5.01 -7.19
N PRO A 415 36.47 4.81 -6.95
CA PRO A 415 37.59 5.34 -7.72
C PRO A 415 37.76 4.60 -9.07
N LEU A 416 38.13 5.33 -10.12
CA LEU A 416 38.24 4.84 -11.50
C LEU A 416 39.67 4.83 -12.06
N PRO A 417 39.97 3.95 -13.05
CA PRO A 417 41.20 4.05 -13.83
C PRO A 417 41.35 5.40 -14.50
N ALA A 418 42.50 6.06 -14.27
CA ALA A 418 42.88 7.29 -14.95
C ALA A 418 44.06 7.02 -15.91
N TYR A 419 44.23 7.89 -16.91
CA TYR A 419 45.19 7.65 -18.00
C TYR A 419 46.23 8.78 -18.17
N ASN A 420 46.28 9.75 -17.23
CA ASN A 420 47.12 10.95 -17.29
C ASN A 420 46.97 11.72 -18.62
N ARG A 421 45.75 11.79 -19.15
CA ARG A 421 45.43 12.48 -20.40
C ARG A 421 45.05 13.92 -20.11
N LYS A 422 45.54 14.85 -20.93
CA LYS A 422 45.04 16.23 -20.93
C LYS A 422 43.71 16.25 -21.68
N ILE A 423 42.69 16.80 -21.04
CA ILE A 423 41.35 16.97 -21.62
C ILE A 423 41.11 18.47 -21.79
N ASP A 424 40.66 18.89 -22.97
CA ASP A 424 40.56 20.31 -23.34
C ASP A 424 39.71 21.13 -22.37
N VAL A 425 38.56 20.62 -21.92
CA VAL A 425 37.69 21.34 -20.98
C VAL A 425 38.35 21.53 -19.61
N LEU A 426 39.04 20.51 -19.10
CA LEU A 426 39.79 20.58 -17.84
C LEU A 426 40.96 21.55 -17.98
N THR A 427 41.63 21.52 -19.13
CA THR A 427 42.81 22.35 -19.38
C THR A 427 42.43 23.83 -19.47
N ARG A 428 41.25 24.12 -20.04
CA ARG A 428 40.71 25.47 -20.15
C ARG A 428 40.39 26.08 -18.78
N GLU A 429 39.91 25.28 -17.84
CA GLU A 429 39.49 25.74 -16.52
C GLU A 429 40.63 25.75 -15.49
N PHE A 430 41.46 24.70 -15.46
CA PHE A 430 42.48 24.49 -14.42
C PHE A 430 43.92 24.62 -14.91
N GLY A 431 44.15 24.94 -16.19
CA GLY A 431 45.49 25.01 -16.77
C GLY A 431 46.06 23.63 -17.05
N ASP A 432 47.32 23.35 -16.72
CA ASP A 432 47.97 22.10 -17.12
C ASP A 432 47.58 20.90 -16.24
N VAL A 433 46.35 20.41 -16.37
CA VAL A 433 45.74 19.35 -15.55
C VAL A 433 45.36 18.14 -16.41
N THR A 434 45.70 16.94 -15.91
CA THR A 434 45.26 15.66 -16.50
C THR A 434 43.94 15.18 -15.90
N ASP A 435 43.28 14.21 -16.52
CA ASP A 435 42.16 13.45 -15.97
C ASP A 435 42.45 12.93 -14.55
N ASN A 436 43.63 12.34 -14.33
CA ASN A 436 44.07 11.84 -13.02
C ASN A 436 44.17 12.96 -11.98
N ASN A 437 44.78 14.09 -12.35
CA ASN A 437 44.85 15.25 -11.47
C ASN A 437 43.45 15.80 -11.14
N PHE A 438 42.56 15.82 -12.14
CA PHE A 438 41.20 16.29 -11.92
C PHE A 438 40.43 15.38 -10.98
N TYR A 439 40.34 14.07 -11.24
CA TYR A 439 39.56 13.15 -10.40
C TYR A 439 40.02 13.16 -8.94
N TYR A 440 41.33 13.07 -8.70
CA TYR A 440 41.86 12.79 -7.37
C TYR A 440 42.36 14.02 -6.61
N ASN A 441 42.76 15.10 -7.30
CA ASN A 441 43.28 16.31 -6.65
C ASN A 441 42.32 17.52 -6.73
N ILE A 442 41.25 17.45 -7.53
CA ILE A 442 40.27 18.54 -7.67
C ILE A 442 38.88 18.04 -7.31
N TRP A 443 38.33 17.10 -8.07
CA TRP A 443 36.98 16.58 -7.92
C TRP A 443 36.79 15.93 -6.55
N TRP A 444 37.61 14.93 -6.19
CA TRP A 444 37.44 14.20 -4.93
C TRP A 444 37.54 15.09 -3.69
N PRO A 445 38.55 15.98 -3.54
CA PRO A 445 38.59 16.95 -2.44
C PRO A 445 37.33 17.84 -2.35
N MET A 446 36.83 18.34 -3.48
CA MET A 446 35.63 19.19 -3.51
C MET A 446 34.34 18.43 -3.18
N ILE A 447 34.23 17.17 -3.60
CA ILE A 447 33.12 16.28 -3.23
C ILE A 447 33.18 15.92 -1.75
N LYS A 448 34.36 15.66 -1.17
CA LYS A 448 34.50 15.50 0.29
C LYS A 448 34.09 16.74 1.06
N GLU A 449 34.45 17.92 0.58
CA GLU A 449 34.01 19.19 1.19
C GLU A 449 32.49 19.34 1.10
N LEU A 450 31.89 18.98 -0.03
CA LEU A 450 30.44 18.97 -0.22
C LEU A 450 29.75 18.02 0.79
N GLY A 451 30.30 16.82 0.96
CA GLY A 451 29.82 15.85 1.94
C GLY A 451 29.88 16.37 3.37
N LYS A 452 30.99 17.02 3.75
CA LYS A 452 31.11 17.66 5.07
C LYS A 452 30.14 18.83 5.25
N LYS A 453 29.95 19.64 4.22
CA LYS A 453 29.07 20.83 4.25
C LYS A 453 27.60 20.46 4.43
N PHE A 454 27.15 19.39 3.78
CA PHE A 454 25.73 18.98 3.78
C PHE A 454 25.45 17.71 4.59
N GLY A 455 26.45 17.12 5.25
CA GLY A 455 26.30 15.89 6.02
C GLY A 455 25.96 14.66 5.16
N ILE A 456 26.60 14.53 3.99
CA ILE A 456 26.35 13.43 3.05
C ILE A 456 27.39 12.32 3.23
N LYS A 457 26.90 11.13 3.55
CA LYS A 457 27.51 9.82 3.37
C LYS A 457 27.48 9.43 1.89
N TYR A 458 28.64 9.03 1.37
CA TYR A 458 28.77 8.58 -0.02
C TYR A 458 28.90 7.07 -0.12
N THR A 459 28.16 6.49 -1.05
CA THR A 459 28.43 5.15 -1.58
C THR A 459 29.25 5.28 -2.85
N THR A 460 30.45 4.71 -2.86
CA THR A 460 31.31 4.71 -4.05
C THR A 460 31.12 3.42 -4.83
N ALA A 461 31.12 3.48 -6.16
CA ALA A 461 31.03 2.30 -7.01
C ALA A 461 32.39 2.04 -7.68
N PHE A 462 33.19 1.16 -7.08
CA PHE A 462 34.54 0.88 -7.54
C PHE A 462 34.55 0.08 -8.85
N VAL A 463 35.27 0.60 -9.85
CA VAL A 463 35.55 -0.06 -11.12
C VAL A 463 37.06 -0.27 -11.26
N ALA A 464 37.47 -1.51 -11.51
CA ALA A 464 38.90 -1.85 -11.59
C ALA A 464 39.49 -1.68 -13.00
N ASN A 465 38.66 -1.70 -14.05
CA ASN A 465 39.10 -1.75 -15.43
C ASN A 465 38.02 -1.21 -16.40
N TYR A 466 38.41 -0.83 -17.60
CA TYR A 466 37.56 -0.46 -18.74
C TYR A 466 37.90 -1.24 -20.02
N ASN A 467 38.65 -2.35 -19.92
CA ASN A 467 39.14 -3.13 -21.07
C ASN A 467 38.08 -3.86 -21.91
N ALA A 468 36.81 -3.85 -21.49
CA ALA A 468 35.70 -4.52 -22.17
C ALA A 468 35.89 -6.03 -22.45
N SER A 469 36.82 -6.71 -21.79
CA SER A 469 37.06 -8.14 -21.97
C SER A 469 35.99 -9.02 -21.31
N VAL A 470 35.28 -9.82 -22.10
CA VAL A 470 34.26 -10.78 -21.62
C VAL A 470 34.70 -12.24 -21.67
N ALA A 471 36.00 -12.48 -21.90
CA ALA A 471 36.61 -13.80 -21.90
C ALA A 471 38.04 -13.73 -21.36
N TRP A 472 38.54 -14.84 -20.82
CA TRP A 472 39.93 -14.95 -20.36
C TRP A 472 40.95 -14.58 -21.47
N PRO A 473 42.05 -13.85 -21.16
CA PRO A 473 42.55 -13.47 -19.84
C PRO A 473 41.93 -12.19 -19.23
N PHE A 474 41.61 -12.27 -17.93
CA PHE A 474 41.21 -11.11 -17.12
C PHE A 474 42.44 -10.48 -16.45
N SER A 475 42.61 -9.16 -16.58
CA SER A 475 43.75 -8.40 -16.07
C SER A 475 43.31 -7.19 -15.25
N PHE A 476 44.14 -6.76 -14.30
CA PHE A 476 43.93 -5.56 -13.48
C PHE A 476 45.00 -4.49 -13.75
N GLN A 477 45.54 -4.47 -14.97
CA GLN A 477 46.62 -3.56 -15.33
C GLN A 477 46.19 -2.09 -15.21
N GLU A 478 44.94 -1.78 -15.52
CA GLU A 478 44.44 -0.41 -15.48
C GLU A 478 44.34 0.15 -14.04
N TYR A 479 44.10 -0.73 -13.05
CA TYR A 479 44.08 -0.35 -11.64
C TYR A 479 45.41 0.26 -11.15
N ILE A 480 46.52 -0.08 -11.81
CA ILE A 480 47.85 0.42 -11.50
C ILE A 480 48.37 1.45 -12.51
N ASN A 481 47.52 1.94 -13.42
CA ASN A 481 47.91 2.99 -14.38
C ASN A 481 48.38 4.25 -13.64
N THR A 482 47.70 4.61 -12.55
CA THR A 482 48.09 5.70 -11.67
C THR A 482 48.10 5.26 -10.20
N PRO A 483 49.02 5.77 -9.38
CA PRO A 483 49.03 5.43 -7.96
C PRO A 483 47.84 6.00 -7.18
N GLU A 484 47.15 7.03 -7.71
CA GLU A 484 46.04 7.73 -7.05
C GLU A 484 44.80 6.84 -6.88
N GLN A 485 44.48 5.98 -7.86
CA GLN A 485 43.32 5.08 -7.73
C GLN A 485 43.49 4.15 -6.52
N LYS A 486 44.66 3.53 -6.38
CA LYS A 486 44.98 2.68 -5.22
C LYS A 486 44.93 3.45 -3.91
N LYS A 487 45.58 4.61 -3.85
CA LYS A 487 45.61 5.44 -2.63
C LYS A 487 44.21 5.85 -2.20
N THR A 488 43.37 6.23 -3.16
CA THR A 488 41.99 6.65 -2.88
C THR A 488 41.13 5.48 -2.46
N LEU A 489 41.30 4.30 -3.07
CA LEU A 489 40.57 3.10 -2.63
C LEU A 489 40.92 2.73 -1.17
N GLN A 490 42.19 2.86 -0.78
CA GLN A 490 42.62 2.68 0.60
C GLN A 490 42.09 3.78 1.52
N GLU A 491 42.09 5.04 1.08
CA GLU A 491 41.49 6.16 1.82
C GLU A 491 39.99 5.92 2.12
N LEU A 492 39.25 5.42 1.12
CA LEU A 492 37.83 5.10 1.29
C LEU A 492 37.63 3.97 2.30
N PHE A 493 38.48 2.95 2.26
CA PHE A 493 38.39 1.79 3.16
C PHE A 493 38.74 2.13 4.61
N ASP A 494 39.70 3.02 4.81
CA ASP A 494 40.09 3.53 6.14
C ASP A 494 39.13 4.63 6.66
N GLY A 495 38.20 5.09 5.82
CA GLY A 495 37.30 6.21 6.09
C GLY A 495 35.85 5.80 6.39
N ASP A 496 34.98 6.80 6.52
CA ASP A 496 33.53 6.62 6.72
C ASP A 496 32.80 6.68 5.36
N TYR A 497 33.06 5.67 4.52
CA TYR A 497 32.50 5.53 3.18
C TYR A 497 32.05 4.10 2.92
N GLU A 498 31.01 3.91 2.12
CA GLU A 498 30.68 2.59 1.58
C GLU A 498 31.40 2.38 0.25
N ILE A 499 32.12 1.26 0.13
CA ILE A 499 32.69 0.81 -1.14
C ILE A 499 31.79 -0.30 -1.69
N GLY A 500 31.04 0.04 -2.74
CA GLY A 500 30.34 -0.91 -3.60
C GLY A 500 31.20 -1.31 -4.80
N VAL A 501 30.73 -2.31 -5.54
CA VAL A 501 31.37 -2.80 -6.76
C VAL A 501 30.60 -2.36 -8.00
N HIS A 502 31.29 -1.90 -9.04
CA HIS A 502 30.72 -1.46 -10.32
C HIS A 502 31.11 -2.43 -11.46
N GLY A 503 31.10 -3.73 -11.16
CA GLY A 503 31.61 -4.77 -12.04
C GLY A 503 33.15 -4.76 -12.19
N TYR A 504 33.66 -5.72 -12.97
CA TYR A 504 35.10 -5.86 -13.19
C TYR A 504 35.64 -4.86 -14.23
N ASN A 505 34.92 -4.68 -15.35
CA ASN A 505 35.38 -3.92 -16.51
C ASN A 505 34.32 -3.00 -17.15
N HIS A 506 33.33 -2.56 -16.36
CA HIS A 506 32.22 -1.72 -16.82
C HIS A 506 31.36 -2.34 -17.95
N ILE A 507 31.34 -3.67 -18.07
CA ILE A 507 30.42 -4.38 -18.98
C ILE A 507 29.16 -4.84 -18.20
N PRO A 508 27.94 -4.52 -18.68
CA PRO A 508 26.71 -4.97 -18.04
C PRO A 508 26.66 -6.49 -17.85
N LEU A 509 26.27 -6.95 -16.67
CA LEU A 509 26.12 -8.37 -16.36
C LEU A 509 24.80 -8.86 -16.95
N THR A 510 24.82 -9.19 -18.23
CA THR A 510 23.66 -9.76 -18.92
C THR A 510 24.04 -11.03 -19.66
N LYS A 511 23.04 -11.88 -19.91
CA LYS A 511 23.21 -13.10 -20.70
C LYS A 511 23.66 -12.84 -22.14
N SER A 512 23.38 -11.65 -22.67
CA SER A 512 23.83 -11.25 -24.01
C SER A 512 25.31 -10.91 -24.05
N ASN A 513 25.87 -10.40 -22.95
CA ASN A 513 27.26 -9.95 -22.88
C ASN A 513 28.21 -11.05 -22.40
N TRP A 514 27.73 -11.92 -21.51
CA TRP A 514 28.56 -12.90 -20.83
C TRP A 514 28.09 -14.34 -21.05
N LYS A 515 29.05 -15.24 -21.27
CA LYS A 515 28.84 -16.68 -21.07
C LYS A 515 28.87 -16.99 -19.58
N GLU A 516 28.11 -18.00 -19.14
CA GLU A 516 27.97 -18.36 -17.73
C GLU A 516 29.31 -18.73 -17.06
N ASP A 517 30.15 -19.50 -17.75
CA ASP A 517 31.47 -19.89 -17.28
C ASP A 517 32.44 -18.69 -17.20
N GLU A 518 32.46 -17.83 -18.20
CA GLU A 518 33.29 -16.61 -18.19
C GLU A 518 32.83 -15.61 -17.12
N LEU A 519 31.51 -15.50 -16.89
CA LEU A 519 30.94 -14.65 -15.84
C LEU A 519 31.32 -15.14 -14.43
N ASP A 520 31.14 -16.44 -14.15
CA ASP A 520 31.54 -17.03 -12.87
C ASP A 520 33.06 -16.87 -12.65
N ASN A 521 33.86 -17.11 -13.70
CA ASN A 521 35.32 -16.94 -13.64
C ASN A 521 35.73 -15.49 -13.35
N VAL A 522 35.15 -14.50 -14.05
CA VAL A 522 35.53 -13.09 -13.85
C VAL A 522 35.10 -12.58 -12.49
N LEU A 523 33.91 -12.94 -12.01
CA LEU A 523 33.42 -12.52 -10.70
C LEU A 523 34.26 -13.11 -9.57
N ARG A 524 34.65 -14.39 -9.66
CA ARG A 524 35.58 -15.01 -8.68
C ARG A 524 36.95 -14.36 -8.71
N THR A 525 37.48 -14.11 -9.91
CA THR A 525 38.76 -13.43 -10.09
C THR A 525 38.71 -12.04 -9.48
N PHE A 526 37.63 -11.30 -9.69
CA PHE A 526 37.42 -9.98 -9.12
C PHE A 526 37.30 -10.03 -7.59
N LYS A 527 36.58 -11.01 -7.03
CA LYS A 527 36.50 -11.23 -5.57
C LYS A 527 37.89 -11.47 -4.95
N ILE A 528 38.73 -12.29 -5.59
CA ILE A 528 40.11 -12.53 -5.14
C ILE A 528 40.94 -11.25 -5.22
N PHE A 529 40.81 -10.50 -6.30
CA PHE A 529 41.49 -9.21 -6.46
C PHE A 529 41.11 -8.22 -5.35
N LEU A 530 39.82 -8.05 -5.07
CA LEU A 530 39.33 -7.14 -4.02
C LEU A 530 39.93 -7.50 -2.66
N ARG A 531 39.95 -8.78 -2.29
CA ARG A 531 40.57 -9.25 -1.03
C ARG A 531 42.06 -8.94 -0.94
N ASN A 532 42.79 -9.05 -2.04
CA ASN A 532 44.22 -8.73 -2.07
C ASN A 532 44.51 -7.23 -1.92
N VAL A 533 43.55 -6.38 -2.26
CA VAL A 533 43.73 -4.92 -2.31
C VAL A 533 43.18 -4.22 -1.07
N LEU A 534 42.08 -4.74 -0.49
CA LEU A 534 41.30 -4.13 0.58
C LEU A 534 41.28 -4.94 1.89
N ASP A 535 42.08 -6.02 2.02
CA ASP A 535 42.05 -6.99 3.13
C ASP A 535 40.86 -7.99 3.05
N GLU A 536 40.93 -9.09 3.80
CA GLU A 536 39.88 -10.11 3.91
C GLU A 536 38.64 -9.61 4.67
N GLN A 537 38.77 -8.53 5.45
CA GLN A 537 37.65 -7.92 6.18
C GLN A 537 36.69 -7.14 5.28
N TYR A 538 37.09 -6.76 4.07
CA TYR A 538 36.21 -6.06 3.15
C TYR A 538 35.08 -6.95 2.63
N ILE A 539 33.84 -6.49 2.81
CA ILE A 539 32.62 -7.15 2.34
C ILE A 539 31.85 -6.17 1.44
N PRO A 540 31.64 -6.49 0.14
CA PRO A 540 30.85 -5.65 -0.74
C PRO A 540 29.35 -5.90 -0.50
N TYR A 541 28.67 -4.94 0.14
CA TYR A 541 27.21 -4.98 0.33
C TYR A 541 26.43 -4.39 -0.85
N THR A 542 27.07 -3.52 -1.62
CA THR A 542 26.45 -2.80 -2.74
C THR A 542 27.11 -3.18 -4.07
N TYR A 543 26.28 -3.40 -5.08
CA TYR A 543 26.69 -3.49 -6.47
C TYR A 543 25.91 -2.47 -7.30
N VAL A 544 26.59 -1.70 -8.15
CA VAL A 544 25.95 -0.83 -9.14
C VAL A 544 26.17 -1.44 -10.51
N ALA A 545 25.08 -1.64 -11.26
CA ALA A 545 25.14 -2.25 -12.56
C ALA A 545 25.81 -1.29 -13.58
N PRO A 546 26.84 -1.73 -14.33
CA PRO A 546 27.41 -0.91 -15.39
C PRO A 546 26.37 -0.47 -16.41
N ASN A 547 26.42 0.81 -16.79
CA ASN A 547 25.39 1.46 -17.60
C ASN A 547 23.96 1.36 -17.03
N ASN A 548 23.81 1.01 -15.75
CA ASN A 548 22.55 0.72 -15.07
C ASN A 548 21.81 -0.52 -15.62
N ILE A 549 22.53 -1.44 -16.26
CA ILE A 549 21.96 -2.61 -16.93
C ILE A 549 22.48 -3.90 -16.29
N ILE A 550 21.54 -4.74 -15.90
CA ILE A 550 21.75 -6.13 -15.47
C ILE A 550 20.58 -6.94 -16.04
N ASP A 551 20.57 -8.26 -15.93
CA ASP A 551 19.36 -9.07 -16.12
C ASP A 551 19.25 -10.12 -15.00
N GLU A 552 18.15 -10.87 -14.95
CA GLU A 552 17.96 -11.89 -13.90
C GLU A 552 19.09 -12.93 -13.88
N PHE A 553 19.68 -13.25 -15.05
CA PHE A 553 20.82 -14.15 -15.15
C PHE A 553 22.07 -13.54 -14.49
N GLY A 554 22.39 -12.28 -14.81
CA GLY A 554 23.52 -11.58 -14.23
C GLY A 554 23.38 -11.36 -12.73
N ALA A 555 22.18 -10.99 -12.27
CA ALA A 555 21.91 -10.82 -10.83
C ALA A 555 22.09 -12.15 -10.08
N LYS A 556 21.62 -13.26 -10.65
CA LYS A 556 21.81 -14.59 -10.06
C LYS A 556 23.30 -14.99 -9.97
N GLU A 557 24.06 -14.86 -11.05
CA GLU A 557 25.49 -15.23 -11.02
C GLU A 557 26.32 -14.29 -10.13
N LEU A 558 25.95 -13.01 -10.06
CA LEU A 558 26.52 -12.05 -9.11
C LEU A 558 26.32 -12.53 -7.66
N LEU A 559 25.08 -12.77 -7.25
CA LEU A 559 24.75 -13.14 -5.87
C LEU A 559 25.29 -14.52 -5.45
N LYS A 560 25.51 -15.42 -6.41
CA LYS A 560 26.20 -16.69 -6.18
C LYS A 560 27.66 -16.51 -5.75
N VAL A 561 28.35 -15.50 -6.29
CA VAL A 561 29.76 -15.22 -5.96
C VAL A 561 29.88 -14.22 -4.81
N PHE A 562 28.97 -13.25 -4.74
CA PHE A 562 28.90 -12.20 -3.74
C PHE A 562 27.55 -12.26 -2.98
N PRO A 563 27.38 -13.26 -2.09
CA PRO A 563 26.10 -13.48 -1.39
C PRO A 563 25.77 -12.40 -0.35
N ASP A 564 26.75 -11.59 0.03
CA ASP A 564 26.58 -10.51 1.01
C ASP A 564 26.03 -9.23 0.39
N ILE A 565 25.90 -9.15 -0.95
CA ILE A 565 25.28 -8.01 -1.62
C ILE A 565 23.80 -7.92 -1.22
N THR A 566 23.46 -6.85 -0.53
CA THR A 566 22.09 -6.49 -0.14
C THR A 566 21.50 -5.43 -1.06
N SER A 567 22.32 -4.70 -1.81
CA SER A 567 21.88 -3.61 -2.69
C SER A 567 22.36 -3.77 -4.13
N ILE A 568 21.45 -3.68 -5.10
CA ILE A 568 21.75 -3.65 -6.54
C ILE A 568 21.21 -2.36 -7.17
N GLY A 569 22.11 -1.46 -7.57
CA GLY A 569 21.81 -0.22 -8.27
C GLY A 569 21.52 -0.42 -9.76
N THR A 570 20.37 0.06 -10.25
CA THR A 570 19.95 0.02 -11.67
C THR A 570 19.38 1.37 -12.12
N THR A 571 18.46 1.42 -13.10
CA THR A 571 17.80 2.66 -13.57
C THR A 571 16.29 2.61 -13.40
N TYR A 572 15.70 3.67 -12.84
CA TYR A 572 14.23 3.76 -12.74
C TYR A 572 13.57 4.09 -14.10
N LYS A 573 14.35 4.53 -15.10
CA LYS A 573 13.81 4.96 -16.40
C LYS A 573 13.46 3.80 -17.34
N ALA A 574 13.99 2.60 -17.10
CA ALA A 574 13.69 1.42 -17.89
C ALA A 574 12.39 0.73 -17.44
N THR A 575 11.87 -0.16 -18.28
CA THR A 575 10.55 -0.81 -18.11
C THR A 575 10.64 -2.31 -17.86
N ASP A 576 11.82 -2.84 -17.56
CA ASP A 576 12.02 -4.25 -17.19
C ASP A 576 11.79 -4.48 -15.68
N THR A 577 11.85 -5.75 -15.26
CA THR A 577 11.53 -6.19 -13.89
C THR A 577 12.52 -5.72 -12.83
N ILE A 578 13.77 -5.47 -13.23
CA ILE A 578 14.90 -5.05 -12.37
C ILE A 578 15.13 -3.53 -12.42
N SER A 579 14.15 -2.80 -12.94
CA SER A 579 14.11 -1.34 -12.95
C SER A 579 13.09 -0.77 -11.95
N GLU A 580 12.52 -1.63 -11.09
CA GLU A 580 11.59 -1.27 -10.03
C GLU A 580 12.24 -1.53 -8.66
N PHE A 581 11.87 -0.76 -7.64
CA PHE A 581 12.19 -1.10 -6.25
C PHE A 581 11.55 -2.45 -5.93
N SER A 582 12.38 -3.44 -5.65
CA SER A 582 11.95 -4.83 -5.50
C SER A 582 12.96 -5.64 -4.69
N VAL A 583 12.47 -6.70 -4.05
CA VAL A 583 13.31 -7.69 -3.38
C VAL A 583 13.53 -8.86 -4.33
N ILE A 584 14.78 -9.27 -4.50
CA ILE A 584 15.19 -10.44 -5.27
C ILE A 584 16.05 -11.38 -4.42
N GLY A 585 16.01 -12.68 -4.74
CA GLY A 585 16.63 -13.69 -3.89
C GLY A 585 16.00 -13.70 -2.49
N ASP A 586 16.83 -13.83 -1.46
CA ASP A 586 16.35 -13.92 -0.08
C ASP A 586 16.20 -12.54 0.59
N LYS A 587 17.14 -11.61 0.32
CA LYS A 587 17.22 -10.31 1.02
C LYS A 587 17.78 -9.15 0.18
N THR A 588 18.11 -9.37 -1.08
CA THR A 588 18.75 -8.33 -1.90
C THR A 588 17.68 -7.40 -2.47
N VAL A 589 17.91 -6.10 -2.38
CA VAL A 589 17.01 -5.07 -2.90
C VAL A 589 17.59 -4.48 -4.17
N VAL A 590 16.77 -4.44 -5.21
CA VAL A 590 17.03 -3.61 -6.38
C VAL A 590 16.66 -2.17 -6.03
N ILE A 591 17.62 -1.27 -6.11
CA ILE A 591 17.49 0.16 -5.81
C ILE A 591 17.76 0.95 -7.09
N PRO A 592 16.74 1.26 -7.90
CA PRO A 592 16.95 1.96 -9.16
C PRO A 592 17.35 3.42 -8.93
N ARG A 593 18.28 3.91 -9.75
CA ARG A 593 18.64 5.32 -9.86
C ARG A 593 17.44 6.14 -10.32
N THR A 594 16.98 7.06 -9.48
CA THR A 594 15.84 7.92 -9.79
C THR A 594 16.29 9.26 -10.38
N THR A 595 17.47 9.75 -10.00
CA THR A 595 18.03 11.03 -10.49
C THR A 595 19.54 10.94 -10.63
N SER A 596 20.13 11.76 -11.52
CA SER A 596 21.57 11.68 -11.82
C SER A 596 22.14 12.95 -12.46
N GLY A 597 23.44 13.16 -12.27
CA GLY A 597 24.20 14.24 -12.90
C GLY A 597 24.13 15.56 -12.14
N TYR A 598 24.87 16.56 -12.59
CA TYR A 598 25.01 17.85 -11.89
C TYR A 598 23.95 18.87 -12.30
N TYR A 599 23.47 18.79 -13.55
CA TYR A 599 22.55 19.75 -14.14
C TYR A 599 21.71 19.08 -15.27
N PRO A 600 20.58 19.67 -15.70
CA PRO A 600 19.92 20.85 -15.14
C PRO A 600 19.36 20.61 -13.74
N VAL A 601 19.57 21.57 -12.83
CA VAL A 601 19.12 21.47 -11.41
C VAL A 601 17.62 21.20 -11.31
N GLN A 602 16.81 21.86 -12.15
CA GLN A 602 15.36 21.67 -12.14
C GLN A 602 14.94 20.23 -12.47
N THR A 603 15.65 19.55 -13.37
CA THR A 603 15.41 18.14 -13.71
C THR A 603 15.75 17.25 -12.53
N ASN A 604 16.88 17.51 -11.87
CA ASN A 604 17.29 16.75 -10.69
C ASN A 604 16.27 16.91 -9.55
N ILE A 605 15.79 18.13 -9.32
CA ILE A 605 14.71 18.43 -8.38
C ILE A 605 13.43 17.68 -8.80
N SER A 606 12.97 17.79 -10.05
CA SER A 606 11.72 17.16 -10.48
C SER A 606 11.74 15.65 -10.36
N ASP A 607 12.82 15.00 -10.80
CA ASP A 607 12.96 13.54 -10.73
C ASP A 607 13.02 13.07 -9.26
N SER A 608 13.71 13.81 -8.38
CA SER A 608 13.75 13.52 -6.94
C SER A 608 12.39 13.69 -6.29
N VAL A 609 11.71 14.82 -6.53
CA VAL A 609 10.41 15.12 -5.92
C VAL A 609 9.35 14.11 -6.36
N LEU A 610 9.34 13.70 -7.64
CA LEU A 610 8.43 12.65 -8.12
C LEU A 610 8.66 11.31 -7.42
N SER A 611 9.92 10.95 -7.16
CA SER A 611 10.27 9.77 -6.37
C SER A 611 9.85 9.92 -4.90
N ILE A 612 10.07 11.11 -4.31
CA ILE A 612 9.66 11.44 -2.94
C ILE A 612 8.13 11.40 -2.79
N MET A 613 7.36 11.86 -3.77
CA MET A 613 5.90 11.74 -3.79
C MET A 613 5.43 10.28 -3.84
N THR A 614 6.20 9.42 -4.50
CA THR A 614 5.84 8.00 -4.71
C THR A 614 6.17 7.14 -3.50
N LEU A 615 7.36 7.31 -2.93
CA LEU A 615 7.94 6.38 -1.95
C LEU A 615 8.61 7.09 -0.76
N GLY A 616 8.71 8.42 -0.77
CA GLY A 616 9.49 9.20 0.20
C GLY A 616 10.98 8.85 0.21
N THR A 617 11.55 8.61 -0.97
CA THR A 617 12.97 8.32 -1.21
C THR A 617 13.39 8.89 -2.57
N PHE A 618 14.69 9.08 -2.78
CA PHE A 618 15.30 9.24 -4.10
C PHE A 618 16.73 8.69 -4.06
N GLN A 619 17.29 8.36 -5.23
CA GLN A 619 18.61 7.73 -5.36
C GLN A 619 19.42 8.53 -6.37
N TYR A 620 20.47 9.22 -5.90
CA TYR A 620 21.20 10.23 -6.66
C TYR A 620 22.60 9.76 -7.04
N PHE A 621 22.91 9.81 -8.33
CA PHE A 621 24.19 9.34 -8.85
C PHE A 621 24.92 10.47 -9.57
N VAL A 622 26.22 10.59 -9.32
CA VAL A 622 27.11 11.53 -10.03
C VAL A 622 28.38 10.81 -10.43
N HIS A 623 28.95 11.22 -11.56
CA HIS A 623 30.25 10.69 -12.01
C HIS A 623 31.28 11.82 -12.03
N PRO A 624 32.57 11.51 -11.85
CA PRO A 624 33.63 12.49 -12.04
C PRO A 624 33.81 12.89 -13.52
N ASP A 625 33.55 11.98 -14.46
CA ASP A 625 33.79 12.20 -15.90
C ASP A 625 32.68 12.99 -16.61
N ASP A 626 31.55 13.26 -15.93
CA ASP A 626 30.42 14.04 -16.45
C ASP A 626 30.87 15.38 -17.06
N VAL A 627 31.90 16.02 -16.51
CA VAL A 627 32.39 17.34 -16.95
C VAL A 627 32.87 17.36 -18.41
N PHE A 628 33.34 16.24 -18.95
CA PHE A 628 33.78 16.14 -20.35
C PHE A 628 32.98 15.13 -21.18
N SER A 629 31.88 14.60 -20.64
CA SER A 629 30.94 13.77 -21.39
C SER A 629 30.09 14.65 -22.31
N THR A 630 30.05 14.34 -23.62
CA THR A 630 29.26 15.13 -24.58
C THR A 630 27.75 14.90 -24.46
N ASP A 631 27.34 13.74 -23.95
CA ASP A 631 25.94 13.36 -23.75
C ASP A 631 25.38 13.88 -22.41
N ARG A 632 26.21 13.94 -21.37
CA ARG A 632 25.80 14.39 -20.02
C ARG A 632 26.16 15.86 -19.75
N ASN A 633 27.13 16.42 -20.47
CA ASN A 633 27.46 17.86 -20.48
C ASN A 633 27.26 18.53 -21.86
N PRO A 634 26.07 18.45 -22.48
CA PRO A 634 25.83 19.04 -23.80
C PRO A 634 25.98 20.58 -23.85
N GLU A 635 25.94 21.25 -22.71
CA GLU A 635 26.08 22.72 -22.60
C GLU A 635 27.54 23.16 -22.42
N ASN A 636 28.49 22.21 -22.31
CA ASN A 636 29.90 22.47 -22.03
C ASN A 636 30.11 23.29 -20.75
N LYS A 637 29.33 23.03 -19.70
CA LYS A 637 29.54 23.65 -18.38
C LYS A 637 30.92 23.28 -17.84
N THR A 638 31.54 24.25 -17.20
CA THR A 638 32.77 24.08 -16.41
C THR A 638 32.50 23.23 -15.16
N TRP A 639 33.55 22.65 -14.57
CA TRP A 639 33.45 21.95 -13.29
C TRP A 639 32.90 22.87 -12.21
N LYS A 640 33.34 24.13 -12.16
CA LYS A 640 32.82 25.12 -11.20
C LYS A 640 31.30 25.31 -11.33
N GLU A 641 30.77 25.47 -12.55
CA GLU A 641 29.33 25.61 -12.77
C GLU A 641 28.55 24.33 -12.39
N MET A 642 29.13 23.15 -12.64
CA MET A 642 28.54 21.88 -12.19
C MET A 642 28.55 21.75 -10.66
N TYR A 643 29.65 22.15 -10.02
CA TYR A 643 29.80 22.13 -8.57
C TYR A 643 28.84 23.11 -7.88
N GLU A 644 28.57 24.27 -8.49
CA GLU A 644 27.53 25.20 -8.04
C GLU A 644 26.13 24.60 -8.24
N SER A 645 25.91 23.88 -9.34
CA SER A 645 24.62 23.23 -9.65
C SER A 645 24.27 22.13 -8.64
N ILE A 646 25.22 21.23 -8.31
CA ILE A 646 24.99 20.19 -7.30
C ILE A 646 24.77 20.77 -5.89
N GLN A 647 25.49 21.85 -5.53
CA GLN A 647 25.24 22.56 -4.27
C GLN A 647 23.83 23.14 -4.21
N SER A 648 23.37 23.75 -5.31
CA SER A 648 22.00 24.29 -5.43
C SER A 648 20.94 23.19 -5.30
N PHE A 649 21.16 22.05 -5.98
CA PHE A 649 20.29 20.88 -5.90
C PHE A 649 20.17 20.34 -4.47
N ILE A 650 21.29 20.00 -3.83
CA ILE A 650 21.31 19.44 -2.47
C ILE A 650 20.71 20.43 -1.47
N SER A 651 21.08 21.71 -1.55
CA SER A 651 20.54 22.74 -0.67
C SER A 651 19.02 22.86 -0.81
N THR A 652 18.49 22.76 -2.03
CA THR A 652 17.05 22.82 -2.26
C THR A 652 16.34 21.59 -1.67
N ILE A 653 16.88 20.38 -1.89
CA ILE A 653 16.30 19.16 -1.33
C ILE A 653 16.30 19.20 0.20
N GLN A 654 17.41 19.56 0.85
CA GLN A 654 17.47 19.64 2.31
C GLN A 654 16.57 20.73 2.90
N MET A 655 16.39 21.85 2.17
CA MET A 655 15.50 22.93 2.61
C MET A 655 14.02 22.50 2.59
N TYR A 656 13.57 21.80 1.55
CA TYR A 656 12.16 21.43 1.37
C TYR A 656 11.79 20.07 1.98
N TYR A 657 12.75 19.16 2.09
CA TYR A 657 12.55 17.80 2.62
C TYR A 657 13.55 17.47 3.72
N PRO A 658 13.67 18.29 4.79
CA PRO A 658 14.65 18.11 5.86
C PRO A 658 14.44 16.83 6.68
N PHE A 659 13.30 16.17 6.51
CA PHE A 659 12.96 14.92 7.18
C PHE A 659 13.63 13.70 6.53
N LEU A 660 14.17 13.79 5.31
CA LEU A 660 14.83 12.67 4.64
C LEU A 660 16.21 12.41 5.23
N ASN A 661 16.51 11.14 5.54
CA ASN A 661 17.79 10.74 6.09
C ASN A 661 18.72 10.23 4.99
N ASN A 662 19.98 10.66 5.04
CA ASN A 662 20.99 10.16 4.14
C ASN A 662 21.64 8.90 4.70
N HIS A 663 21.65 7.85 3.89
CA HIS A 663 22.20 6.55 4.25
C HIS A 663 23.16 6.07 3.17
N PHE A 664 24.03 5.13 3.54
CA PHE A 664 24.70 4.28 2.59
C PHE A 664 23.69 3.44 1.80
N SER A 665 24.09 2.93 0.64
CA SER A 665 23.23 2.13 -0.22
C SER A 665 22.78 0.82 0.44
N SER A 666 23.66 0.18 1.22
CA SER A 666 23.33 -1.01 2.01
C SER A 666 22.35 -0.72 3.15
N GLU A 667 22.57 0.36 3.90
CA GLU A 667 21.63 0.85 4.93
C GLU A 667 20.24 1.15 4.31
N SER A 668 20.21 1.83 3.15
CA SER A 668 18.98 2.06 2.39
C SER A 668 18.33 0.74 1.95
N ALA A 669 19.10 -0.28 1.56
CA ALA A 669 18.57 -1.57 1.15
C ALA A 669 17.85 -2.27 2.31
N GLU A 670 18.40 -2.21 3.52
CA GLU A 670 17.74 -2.77 4.71
C GLU A 670 16.40 -2.06 4.99
N ILE A 671 16.39 -0.72 4.96
CA ILE A 671 15.16 0.07 5.15
C ILE A 671 14.13 -0.23 4.06
N ILE A 672 14.54 -0.34 2.80
CA ILE A 672 13.65 -0.64 1.68
C ILE A 672 13.14 -2.09 1.73
N TYR A 673 13.98 -3.04 2.16
CA TYR A 673 13.57 -4.42 2.38
C TYR A 673 12.45 -4.49 3.42
N GLU A 674 12.64 -3.84 4.56
CA GLU A 674 11.63 -3.73 5.61
C GLU A 674 10.36 -3.03 5.11
N PHE A 675 10.50 -1.96 4.33
CA PHE A 675 9.36 -1.27 3.71
C PHE A 675 8.55 -2.21 2.82
N LEU A 676 9.20 -2.94 1.91
CA LEU A 676 8.53 -3.78 0.91
C LEU A 676 7.98 -5.09 1.49
N THR A 677 8.60 -5.63 2.55
CA THR A 677 8.24 -6.95 3.10
C THR A 677 7.36 -6.89 4.34
N LYS A 678 7.42 -5.80 5.12
CA LYS A 678 6.60 -5.59 6.33
C LYS A 678 5.53 -4.55 6.06
N LYS A 679 4.45 -4.97 5.40
CA LYS A 679 3.28 -4.12 5.10
C LYS A 679 2.53 -3.77 6.39
N PRO A 680 2.22 -2.48 6.65
CA PRO A 680 1.38 -2.11 7.78
C PRO A 680 -0.08 -2.46 7.51
N HIS A 681 -0.80 -2.83 8.57
CA HIS A 681 -2.25 -2.89 8.57
C HIS A 681 -2.82 -1.55 9.07
N ILE A 682 -3.72 -0.96 8.30
CA ILE A 682 -4.28 0.35 8.60
C ILE A 682 -5.80 0.24 8.68
N SER A 683 -6.35 0.65 9.80
CA SER A 683 -7.78 0.69 10.06
C SER A 683 -8.22 2.10 10.40
N LEU A 684 -9.39 2.49 9.92
CA LEU A 684 -9.95 3.83 10.11
C LEU A 684 -11.38 3.75 10.67
N THR A 685 -11.67 4.68 11.59
CA THR A 685 -12.99 5.01 12.09
C THR A 685 -13.22 6.52 11.96
N ASP A 686 -14.42 7.01 12.28
CA ASP A 686 -14.71 8.46 12.29
C ASP A 686 -13.90 9.25 13.34
N LYS A 687 -13.33 8.57 14.33
CA LYS A 687 -12.64 9.18 15.49
C LYS A 687 -11.15 8.93 15.50
N GLU A 688 -10.70 7.81 14.95
CA GLU A 688 -9.30 7.43 14.99
C GLU A 688 -8.87 6.56 13.82
N MET A 689 -7.59 6.67 13.47
CA MET A 689 -6.86 5.77 12.59
C MET A 689 -5.83 5.01 13.42
N ILE A 690 -5.75 3.69 13.22
CA ILE A 690 -4.70 2.85 13.80
C ILE A 690 -3.84 2.26 12.68
N VAL A 691 -2.53 2.35 12.90
CA VAL A 691 -1.51 1.71 12.07
C VAL A 691 -0.83 0.65 12.92
N SER A 692 -0.95 -0.61 12.51
CA SER A 692 -0.33 -1.75 13.17
C SER A 692 0.73 -2.37 12.27
N LEU A 693 1.91 -2.64 12.81
CA LEU A 693 3.00 -3.32 12.11
C LEU A 693 3.03 -4.81 12.46
N PRO A 694 3.52 -5.67 11.55
CA PRO A 694 3.85 -7.05 11.89
C PRO A 694 4.89 -7.13 13.02
N LEU A 695 4.96 -8.27 13.71
CA LEU A 695 6.03 -8.53 14.69
C LEU A 695 7.42 -8.43 14.04
N GLU A 696 8.42 -8.02 14.82
CA GLU A 696 9.82 -7.91 14.39
C GLU A 696 9.98 -6.92 13.21
N CYS A 697 9.51 -5.68 13.41
CA CYS A 697 9.78 -4.55 12.53
C CYS A 697 10.81 -3.61 13.17
N ASP A 698 11.65 -3.00 12.34
CA ASP A 698 12.53 -1.94 12.79
C ASP A 698 11.81 -0.60 12.90
N PHE A 699 12.20 0.19 13.90
CA PHE A 699 11.68 1.53 14.16
C PHE A 699 12.78 2.59 13.98
N PRO A 700 12.42 3.82 13.58
CA PRO A 700 11.07 4.29 13.22
C PRO A 700 10.57 3.85 11.84
N ARG A 701 9.24 3.74 11.68
CA ARG A 701 8.56 3.67 10.38
C ARG A 701 7.93 5.01 10.04
N TYR A 702 7.98 5.43 8.78
CA TYR A 702 7.57 6.77 8.39
C TYR A 702 6.35 6.78 7.49
N TYR A 703 5.54 7.83 7.60
CA TYR A 703 4.33 8.01 6.83
C TYR A 703 4.13 9.46 6.43
N TYR A 704 3.61 9.69 5.23
CA TYR A 704 2.85 10.90 4.92
C TYR A 704 1.45 10.74 5.50
N LEU A 705 1.05 11.65 6.39
CA LEU A 705 -0.30 11.79 6.90
C LEU A 705 -0.86 13.12 6.40
N ARG A 706 -2.04 13.10 5.78
CA ARG A 706 -2.83 14.31 5.55
C ARG A 706 -4.07 14.27 6.40
N ALA A 707 -4.34 15.34 7.11
CA ALA A 707 -5.54 15.44 7.96
C ALA A 707 -6.11 16.86 7.88
N ASN A 708 -7.41 16.96 7.63
CA ASN A 708 -8.13 18.23 7.56
C ASN A 708 -8.72 18.69 8.91
N LYS A 709 -8.60 17.86 9.96
CA LYS A 709 -9.01 18.13 11.34
C LYS A 709 -7.79 18.07 12.26
N PRO A 710 -7.82 18.76 13.42
CA PRO A 710 -6.84 18.54 14.48
C PRO A 710 -6.75 17.06 14.83
N PHE A 711 -5.59 16.59 15.29
CA PHE A 711 -5.43 15.23 15.75
C PHE A 711 -4.37 15.13 16.85
N THR A 712 -4.36 14.01 17.55
CA THR A 712 -3.31 13.62 18.49
C THR A 712 -2.71 12.28 18.06
N ILE A 713 -1.44 12.04 18.39
CA ILE A 713 -0.72 10.80 18.05
C ILE A 713 -0.24 10.11 19.33
N SER A 714 -0.41 8.80 19.40
CA SER A 714 0.25 7.90 20.36
C SER A 714 0.96 6.77 19.62
N GLY A 715 2.06 6.23 20.17
CA GLY A 715 2.90 5.25 19.47
C GLY A 715 3.74 5.84 18.32
N GLY A 716 3.78 7.17 18.20
CA GLY A 716 4.53 7.88 17.17
C GLY A 716 4.67 9.37 17.45
N ARG A 717 5.33 10.10 16.54
CA ARG A 717 5.54 11.56 16.62
C ARG A 717 5.54 12.21 15.25
N ILE A 718 5.20 13.50 15.21
CA ILE A 718 5.36 14.33 14.00
C ILE A 718 6.84 14.69 13.84
N VAL A 719 7.38 14.53 12.63
CA VAL A 719 8.77 14.89 12.29
C VAL A 719 8.85 16.09 11.33
N PHE A 720 7.82 16.34 10.54
CA PHE A 720 7.76 17.48 9.63
C PHE A 720 6.30 17.86 9.34
N VAL A 721 6.06 19.15 9.05
CA VAL A 721 4.74 19.69 8.70
C VAL A 721 4.88 20.68 7.56
N SER A 722 4.00 20.57 6.56
CA SER A 722 3.83 21.55 5.50
C SER A 722 2.36 21.58 5.07
N ASN A 723 1.66 22.69 5.36
CA ASN A 723 0.21 22.82 5.19
C ASN A 723 -0.54 21.71 5.95
N ASP A 724 -1.30 20.89 5.23
CA ASP A 724 -2.06 19.74 5.72
C ASP A 724 -1.27 18.42 5.65
N LEU A 725 -0.05 18.42 5.10
CA LEU A 725 0.83 17.25 5.05
C LEU A 725 1.75 17.22 6.27
N TYR A 726 1.68 16.10 7.00
CA TYR A 726 2.53 15.76 8.13
C TYR A 726 3.40 14.57 7.72
N VAL A 727 4.70 14.63 8.03
CA VAL A 727 5.51 13.41 8.07
C VAL A 727 5.52 12.96 9.51
N ILE A 728 5.14 11.71 9.74
CA ILE A 728 5.07 11.11 11.08
C ILE A 728 6.00 9.90 11.14
N ALA A 729 6.58 9.69 12.31
CA ALA A 729 7.40 8.53 12.65
C ALA A 729 6.66 7.68 13.68
N GLN A 730 6.34 6.45 13.34
CA GLN A 730 5.86 5.40 14.24
C GLN A 730 7.04 4.81 15.00
N LEU A 731 6.88 4.68 16.33
CA LEU A 731 7.93 4.30 17.28
C LEU A 731 7.55 3.05 18.10
N ASP A 732 6.41 2.45 17.80
CA ASP A 732 5.84 1.31 18.50
C ASP A 732 5.07 0.45 17.49
N ASP A 733 4.79 -0.81 17.83
CA ASP A 733 4.09 -1.77 16.94
C ASP A 733 2.71 -1.24 16.53
N VAL A 734 2.10 -0.42 17.38
CA VAL A 734 0.81 0.23 17.13
C VAL A 734 0.91 1.74 17.30
N MET A 735 0.57 2.47 16.25
CA MET A 735 0.39 3.93 16.28
C MET A 735 -1.09 4.28 16.14
N LYS A 736 -1.58 5.17 17.00
CA LYS A 736 -2.96 5.68 16.93
C LYS A 736 -2.98 7.17 16.67
N ILE A 737 -3.83 7.60 15.75
CA ILE A 737 -4.07 8.98 15.38
C ILE A 737 -5.54 9.28 15.66
N VAL A 738 -5.84 10.17 16.62
CA VAL A 738 -7.21 10.46 17.09
C VAL A 738 -7.61 11.88 16.68
N PHE A 739 -8.75 12.05 16.01
CA PHE A 739 -9.25 13.31 15.40
C PHE A 739 -10.17 14.15 16.30
#